data_AF-A0A1F6DEZ1-F1
#
_entry.id   AF-A0A1F6DEZ1-F1
#
_cell.length_a   1.000
_cell.length_b   1.000
_cell.length_c   1.000
_cell.angle_alpha   90.00
_cell.angle_beta   90.00
_cell.angle_gamma   90.00
#
_symmetry.space_group_name_H-M   'P 1'
#
loop_
_entity.id
_entity.type
_entity.pdbx_description
1 polymer ?
#
loop_
_entity_poly.entity_id
_entity_poly.type
_entity_poly.pdbx_seq_one_letter_code
_entity_poly.pdbx_strand_id
1 'polypeptide(L)'
;MQSIIRFGTLVGIFAVPAVVFIVSETMFFPYITGKNFTFRILVEIITAGWVVLALLDAQYRPRRSWILSAFALLLGAMFISDVLSPAPLKSFMSNFERMDGYVTLVHTFLYFLVTASMLTTEKLWQQFFGWNVVLATLLAGYGILQASGQAAVSQGASWRIDGTLGNSSYMAVYMLFSACIATMYALKTQVPERRWAAGVLALIFAALIFQTGTRGTVLGLLAGGGTAALFLAVRGASMPRVRKVASGALILGVLLVGSFVALRDTALVQNSPTLERLTHISLSEGGIRFTNWGMAWEGVKERPLFGWGHESFNYVFNTYYNPAMYGAEEWYDRAHNIVFDWLVQGGFIGATLYFGLIGIALALLMRRTSSEETEEGLLVRALLAGLLVAYTVHNFFVFDNVVSYIYFALVLAYIHRMHAGEPYVLPKLGEEAWAHVAVPVGVILLAGVLYAVNVPGIRTAQGIIDALTTTDGTARMVEFERVLTLDSFGNQEVREQLLQFIAQAAPSAASEEARTQLLAVAEREINAQIAEKPGDARIYILAGGMYRSVGLPAAALQYYTEALKLTPEKTSLKHDLGLTYISLGDTEKGLAYLQDAYEKDTSKMRARMIYALGAIHAGKMELYDELVAGDEALAAAATTDFLYQALYGQKEFARVQALYRERIALEPTSYDARKNYAIVAYNMGKIVEAITILEIARAEMSLTDAQSAEIQTMIEELQKEKK
;
A
#
# COMPACT_ATOMS: atom_id res chain seq x y z
N MET A 1 21.65 31.59 -23.30
CA MET A 1 20.98 31.23 -22.04
C MET A 1 19.67 30.45 -22.26
N GLN A 2 18.69 30.99 -23.02
CA GLN A 2 17.41 30.31 -23.29
C GLN A 2 17.55 28.87 -23.82
N SER A 3 18.44 28.62 -24.79
CA SER A 3 18.69 27.27 -25.32
C SER A 3 19.21 26.29 -24.27
N ILE A 4 20.02 26.75 -23.32
CA ILE A 4 20.57 25.93 -22.23
C ILE A 4 19.45 25.54 -21.26
N ILE A 5 18.62 26.50 -20.86
CA ILE A 5 17.49 26.26 -19.94
C ILE A 5 16.46 25.33 -20.60
N ARG A 6 16.17 25.54 -21.89
CA ARG A 6 15.32 24.65 -22.67
C ARG A 6 15.88 23.23 -22.72
N PHE A 7 17.16 23.07 -23.01
CA PHE A 7 17.81 21.77 -23.04
C PHE A 7 17.76 21.07 -21.67
N GLY A 8 18.14 21.77 -20.60
CA GLY A 8 18.08 21.24 -19.23
C GLY A 8 16.66 20.85 -18.80
N THR A 9 15.66 21.66 -19.13
CA THR A 9 14.25 21.36 -18.85
C THR A 9 13.78 20.12 -19.62
N LEU A 10 14.13 19.98 -20.90
CA LEU A 10 13.81 18.79 -21.69
C LEU A 10 14.51 17.54 -21.15
N VAL A 11 15.77 17.62 -20.76
CA VAL A 11 16.49 16.51 -20.12
C VAL A 11 15.78 16.09 -18.84
N GLY A 12 15.35 17.04 -18.00
CA GLY A 12 14.60 16.74 -16.78
C GLY A 12 13.24 16.07 -17.07
N ILE A 13 12.49 16.53 -18.09
CA ILE A 13 11.23 15.88 -18.50
C ILE A 13 11.48 14.43 -18.90
N PHE A 14 12.57 14.17 -19.63
CA PHE A 14 12.98 12.81 -20.03
C PHE A 14 13.50 11.98 -18.84
N ALA A 15 14.07 12.61 -17.81
CA ALA A 15 14.54 11.92 -16.62
C ALA A 15 13.38 11.45 -15.71
N VAL A 16 12.26 12.17 -15.64
CA VAL A 16 11.14 11.84 -14.72
C VAL A 16 10.66 10.38 -14.85
N PRO A 17 10.36 9.83 -16.05
CA PRO A 17 9.96 8.42 -16.15
C PRO A 17 11.00 7.40 -15.67
N ALA A 18 12.29 7.77 -15.61
CA ALA A 18 13.35 6.89 -15.13
C ALA A 18 13.33 6.69 -13.60
N VAL A 19 12.49 7.44 -12.88
CA VAL A 19 12.22 7.27 -11.44
C VAL A 19 11.81 5.83 -11.09
N VAL A 20 11.26 5.07 -12.04
CA VAL A 20 10.91 3.65 -11.83
C VAL A 20 12.10 2.78 -11.40
N PHE A 21 13.34 3.18 -11.69
CA PHE A 21 14.55 2.45 -11.32
C PHE A 21 15.10 2.82 -9.93
N ILE A 22 14.53 3.82 -9.27
CA ILE A 22 15.02 4.29 -7.97
C ILE A 22 14.54 3.37 -6.86
N VAL A 23 15.49 2.67 -6.23
CA VAL A 23 15.33 1.92 -4.98
C VAL A 23 16.39 2.45 -4.01
N SER A 24 15.99 2.87 -2.82
CA SER A 24 16.89 3.52 -1.85
C SER A 24 16.94 2.74 -0.54
N GLU A 25 17.93 1.86 -0.40
CA GLU A 25 18.14 1.08 0.83
C GLU A 25 18.54 1.96 2.04
N THR A 26 19.03 3.18 1.78
CA THR A 26 19.38 4.15 2.82
C THR A 26 18.20 5.00 3.31
N MET A 27 16.99 4.77 2.80
CA MET A 27 15.79 5.51 3.22
C MET A 27 14.69 4.54 3.64
N PHE A 28 13.96 4.89 4.71
CA PHE A 28 12.78 4.15 5.15
C PHE A 28 11.77 3.98 4.01
N PHE A 29 11.20 2.78 3.85
CA PHE A 29 10.44 2.34 2.66
C PHE A 29 11.24 2.46 1.34
N PRO A 30 12.16 1.52 1.05
CA PRO A 30 13.15 1.65 -0.02
C PRO A 30 12.56 1.75 -1.43
N TYR A 31 11.38 1.16 -1.65
CA TYR A 31 10.69 1.19 -2.94
C TYR A 31 9.82 2.44 -3.15
N ILE A 32 9.59 3.26 -2.13
CA ILE A 32 8.64 4.40 -2.18
C ILE A 32 9.36 5.74 -1.99
N THR A 33 10.13 5.87 -0.91
CA THR A 33 10.58 7.18 -0.43
C THR A 33 11.55 7.87 -1.37
N GLY A 34 12.67 7.21 -1.72
CA GLY A 34 13.67 7.77 -2.63
C GLY A 34 13.09 8.08 -4.02
N LYS A 35 12.13 7.26 -4.46
CA LYS A 35 11.41 7.41 -5.73
C LYS A 35 10.58 8.70 -5.76
N ASN A 36 9.79 8.94 -4.71
CA ASN A 36 8.94 10.12 -4.58
C ASN A 36 9.75 11.41 -4.43
N PHE A 37 10.81 11.42 -3.61
CA PHE A 37 11.68 12.60 -3.50
C PHE A 37 12.37 12.91 -4.83
N THR A 38 12.85 11.89 -5.55
CA THR A 38 13.44 12.10 -6.88
C THR A 38 12.42 12.69 -7.85
N PHE A 39 11.18 12.20 -7.85
CA PHE A 39 10.09 12.77 -8.65
C PHE A 39 9.83 14.25 -8.31
N ARG A 40 9.65 14.58 -7.02
CA ARG A 40 9.41 15.96 -6.56
C ARG A 40 10.53 16.90 -6.98
N ILE A 41 11.78 16.55 -6.67
CA ILE A 41 12.98 17.34 -7.02
C ILE A 41 13.09 17.57 -8.53
N LEU A 42 12.92 16.52 -9.34
CA LEU A 42 12.98 16.66 -10.80
C LEU A 42 11.88 17.59 -11.31
N VAL A 43 10.65 17.45 -10.81
CA VAL A 43 9.51 18.28 -11.19
C VAL A 43 9.70 19.75 -10.77
N GLU A 44 10.24 20.01 -9.58
CA GLU A 44 10.57 21.36 -9.12
C GLU A 44 11.60 22.02 -10.04
N ILE A 45 12.68 21.31 -10.38
CA ILE A 45 13.74 21.80 -11.26
C ILE A 45 13.20 22.11 -12.67
N ILE A 46 12.45 21.20 -13.29
CA ILE A 46 11.89 21.44 -14.63
C ILE A 46 10.83 22.54 -14.59
N THR A 47 10.09 22.68 -13.50
CA THR A 47 9.08 23.75 -13.36
C THR A 47 9.75 25.11 -13.28
N ALA A 48 10.83 25.24 -12.51
CA ALA A 48 11.61 26.48 -12.47
C ALA A 48 12.15 26.84 -13.86
N GLY A 49 12.75 25.87 -14.57
CA GLY A 49 13.23 26.05 -15.94
C GLY A 49 12.11 26.38 -16.93
N TRP A 50 10.93 25.81 -16.76
CA TRP A 50 9.76 26.10 -17.58
C TRP A 50 9.16 27.49 -17.31
N VAL A 51 9.03 27.92 -16.05
CA VAL A 51 8.54 29.26 -15.69
C VAL A 51 9.40 30.34 -16.36
N VAL A 52 10.72 30.17 -16.31
CA VAL A 52 11.67 31.00 -17.04
C VAL A 52 11.29 31.10 -18.53
N LEU A 53 11.15 29.95 -19.19
CA LEU A 53 10.90 29.88 -20.63
C LEU A 53 9.53 30.45 -21.01
N ALA A 54 8.50 30.22 -20.20
CA ALA A 54 7.13 30.71 -20.42
C ALA A 54 7.03 32.24 -20.28
N LEU A 55 7.86 32.85 -19.42
CA LEU A 55 7.95 34.31 -19.27
C LEU A 55 8.72 34.96 -20.44
N LEU A 56 9.76 34.29 -20.94
CA LEU A 56 10.57 34.76 -22.07
C LEU A 56 9.87 34.62 -23.42
N ASP A 57 9.20 33.49 -23.65
CA ASP A 57 8.64 33.16 -24.96
C ASP A 57 7.23 32.57 -24.83
N ALA A 58 6.31 33.18 -25.58
CA ALA A 58 4.90 32.79 -25.60
C ALA A 58 4.69 31.36 -26.09
N GLN A 59 5.63 30.77 -26.85
CA GLN A 59 5.51 29.40 -27.34
C GLN A 59 5.52 28.35 -26.22
N TYR A 60 6.13 28.65 -25.07
CA TYR A 60 6.22 27.74 -23.91
C TYR A 60 5.16 28.00 -22.84
N ARG A 61 4.24 28.94 -23.09
CA ARG A 61 3.15 29.23 -22.16
C ARG A 61 2.11 28.11 -22.20
N PRO A 62 1.39 27.87 -21.09
CA PRO A 62 0.26 26.95 -21.11
C PRO A 62 -0.73 27.35 -22.18
N ARG A 63 -1.36 26.35 -22.80
CA ARG A 63 -2.44 26.56 -23.76
C ARG A 63 -3.78 26.29 -23.09
N ARG A 64 -4.82 26.99 -23.54
CA ARG A 64 -6.17 26.82 -22.97
C ARG A 64 -6.74 25.46 -23.36
N SER A 65 -7.27 24.72 -22.39
CA SER A 65 -8.00 23.47 -22.62
C SER A 65 -8.90 23.15 -21.43
N TRP A 66 -9.94 22.36 -21.68
CA TRP A 66 -10.80 21.82 -20.62
C TRP A 66 -10.05 20.91 -19.64
N ILE A 67 -9.03 20.17 -20.10
CA ILE A 67 -8.20 19.31 -19.23
C ILE A 67 -7.45 20.17 -18.21
N LEU A 68 -6.78 21.23 -18.69
CA LEU A 68 -6.02 22.14 -17.83
C LEU A 68 -6.94 22.79 -16.77
N SER A 69 -8.10 23.28 -17.18
CA SER A 69 -9.07 23.88 -16.27
C SER A 69 -9.62 22.89 -15.25
N ALA A 70 -9.99 21.67 -15.68
CA ALA A 70 -10.51 20.65 -14.79
C ALA A 70 -9.46 20.20 -13.76
N PHE A 71 -8.21 20.00 -14.19
CA PHE A 71 -7.13 19.61 -13.28
C PHE A 71 -6.77 20.75 -12.31
N ALA A 72 -6.77 22.01 -12.76
CA ALA A 72 -6.58 23.16 -11.87
C ALA A 72 -7.72 23.31 -10.85
N LEU A 73 -8.97 23.06 -11.25
CA LEU A 73 -10.11 23.06 -10.33
C LEU A 73 -10.03 21.91 -9.32
N LEU A 74 -9.57 20.72 -9.74
CA LEU A 74 -9.31 19.60 -8.84
C LEU A 74 -8.28 19.98 -7.78
N LEU A 75 -7.17 20.62 -8.16
CA LEU A 75 -6.18 21.12 -7.19
C LEU A 75 -6.80 22.08 -6.18
N GLY A 76 -7.57 23.07 -6.66
CA GLY A 76 -8.22 24.04 -5.77
C GLY A 76 -9.20 23.37 -4.79
N ALA A 77 -9.99 22.42 -5.26
CA ALA A 77 -10.92 21.67 -4.41
C ALA A 77 -10.19 20.80 -3.39
N MET A 78 -9.12 20.11 -3.79
CA MET A 78 -8.34 19.27 -2.88
C MET A 78 -7.56 20.10 -1.87
N PHE A 79 -7.04 21.27 -2.24
CA PHE A 79 -6.44 22.20 -1.27
C PHE A 79 -7.42 22.56 -0.14
N ILE A 80 -8.68 22.87 -0.49
CA ILE A 80 -9.71 23.16 0.52
C ILE A 80 -9.97 21.93 1.39
N SER A 81 -10.10 20.75 0.78
CA SER A 81 -10.28 19.50 1.52
C SER A 81 -9.13 19.22 2.50
N ASP A 82 -7.88 19.34 2.06
CA ASP A 82 -6.70 19.05 2.86
C ASP A 82 -6.49 20.05 3.99
N VAL A 83 -6.91 21.31 3.81
CA VAL A 83 -6.94 22.31 4.88
C VAL A 83 -8.01 21.99 5.93
N LEU A 84 -9.13 21.38 5.53
CA LEU A 84 -10.23 20.98 6.41
C LEU A 84 -10.04 19.57 7.04
N SER A 85 -8.92 18.91 6.72
CA SER A 85 -8.56 17.61 7.27
C SER A 85 -8.37 17.65 8.80
N PRO A 86 -8.67 16.56 9.53
CA PRO A 86 -8.27 16.42 10.94
C PRO A 86 -6.76 16.54 11.18
N ALA A 87 -5.93 16.23 10.17
CA ALA A 87 -4.47 16.37 10.23
C ALA A 87 -3.93 16.99 8.93
N PRO A 88 -4.00 18.33 8.78
CA PRO A 88 -3.63 19.01 7.54
C PRO A 88 -2.20 18.71 7.08
N LEU A 89 -1.21 18.74 7.98
CA LEU A 89 0.18 18.44 7.60
C LEU A 89 0.32 17.05 6.97
N LYS A 90 -0.36 16.04 7.52
CA LYS A 90 -0.40 14.68 6.97
C LYS A 90 -1.09 14.66 5.60
N SER A 91 -2.22 15.35 5.44
CA SER A 91 -2.91 15.42 4.14
C SER A 91 -2.08 16.12 3.07
N PHE A 92 -1.29 17.13 3.43
CA PHE A 92 -0.39 17.79 2.49
C PHE A 92 0.81 16.93 2.11
N MET A 93 1.51 16.36 3.10
CA MET A 93 2.82 15.72 2.89
C MET A 93 2.76 14.20 2.72
N SER A 94 1.71 13.56 3.23
CA SER A 94 1.57 12.10 3.45
C SER A 94 2.59 11.56 4.46
N ASN A 95 2.67 10.24 4.59
CA ASN A 95 3.75 9.48 5.25
C ASN A 95 4.77 8.93 4.24
N PHE A 96 5.82 8.26 4.74
CA PHE A 96 6.82 7.56 3.90
C PHE A 96 6.29 6.29 3.23
N GLU A 97 5.25 5.65 3.77
CA GLU A 97 4.69 4.43 3.19
C GLU A 97 4.05 4.66 1.81
N ARG A 98 3.42 5.82 1.61
CA ARG A 98 2.70 6.17 0.37
C ARG A 98 3.27 7.38 -0.34
N MET A 99 3.61 8.43 0.41
CA MET A 99 3.93 9.75 -0.10
C MET A 99 2.89 10.30 -1.11
N ASP A 100 1.60 10.00 -0.90
CA ASP A 100 0.47 10.31 -1.81
C ASP A 100 -0.40 11.49 -1.32
N GLY A 101 0.23 12.53 -0.77
CA GLY A 101 -0.47 13.72 -0.27
C GLY A 101 -0.71 14.79 -1.33
N TYR A 102 -1.33 15.91 -0.94
CA TYR A 102 -1.58 17.07 -1.82
C TYR A 102 -0.34 17.52 -2.60
N VAL A 103 0.83 17.51 -1.95
CA VAL A 103 2.10 17.87 -2.58
C VAL A 103 2.36 17.00 -3.80
N THR A 104 2.12 15.70 -3.72
CA THR A 104 2.31 14.79 -4.86
C THR A 104 1.30 15.09 -5.97
N LEU A 105 0.04 15.41 -5.65
CA LEU A 105 -0.95 15.84 -6.64
C LEU A 105 -0.54 17.14 -7.35
N VAL A 106 0.01 18.12 -6.63
CA VAL A 106 0.58 19.36 -7.19
C VAL A 106 1.74 19.04 -8.14
N HIS A 107 2.67 18.17 -7.75
CA HIS A 107 3.79 17.78 -8.60
C HIS A 107 3.31 17.02 -9.86
N THR A 108 2.28 16.19 -9.75
CA THR A 108 1.64 15.55 -10.90
C THR A 108 1.04 16.57 -11.87
N PHE A 109 0.35 17.60 -11.35
CA PHE A 109 -0.17 18.70 -12.16
C PHE A 109 0.95 19.52 -12.83
N LEU A 110 2.01 19.85 -12.09
CA LEU A 110 3.16 20.58 -12.62
C LEU A 110 3.86 19.77 -13.71
N TYR A 111 4.04 18.46 -13.52
CA TYR A 111 4.61 17.59 -14.54
C TYR A 111 3.75 17.55 -15.80
N PHE A 112 2.42 17.43 -15.66
CA PHE A 112 1.47 17.56 -16.77
C PHE A 112 1.64 18.89 -17.50
N LEU A 113 1.65 20.01 -16.77
CA LEU A 113 1.70 21.37 -17.31
C LEU A 113 3.00 21.64 -18.07
N VAL A 114 4.13 21.29 -17.47
CA VAL A 114 5.47 21.49 -18.04
C VAL A 114 5.66 20.60 -19.27
N THR A 115 5.27 19.32 -19.19
CA THR A 115 5.40 18.37 -20.32
C THR A 115 4.54 18.82 -21.50
N ALA A 116 3.28 19.19 -21.25
CA ALA A 116 2.36 19.69 -22.28
C ALA A 116 2.87 20.97 -22.97
N SER A 117 3.52 21.86 -22.20
CA SER A 117 4.01 23.15 -22.70
C SER A 117 5.36 23.05 -23.42
N MET A 118 6.24 22.12 -23.00
CA MET A 118 7.60 22.00 -23.51
C MET A 118 7.74 21.07 -24.71
N LEU A 119 6.93 20.01 -24.78
CA LEU A 119 6.94 19.08 -25.90
C LEU A 119 6.07 19.64 -27.04
N THR A 120 6.59 20.63 -27.75
CA THR A 120 5.83 21.44 -28.71
C THR A 120 5.63 20.78 -30.08
N THR A 121 6.38 19.72 -30.41
CA THR A 121 6.38 19.10 -31.75
C THR A 121 6.15 17.60 -31.71
N GLU A 122 5.62 17.04 -32.80
CA GLU A 122 5.38 15.59 -32.91
C GLU A 122 6.67 14.80 -32.80
N LYS A 123 7.76 15.32 -33.38
CA LYS A 123 9.08 14.70 -33.29
C LYS A 123 9.56 14.55 -31.85
N LEU A 124 9.40 15.58 -31.02
CA LEU A 124 9.78 15.53 -29.60
C LEU A 124 8.94 14.50 -28.83
N TRP A 125 7.64 14.43 -29.09
CA TRP A 125 6.78 13.41 -28.48
C TRP A 125 7.16 11.99 -28.92
N GLN A 126 7.47 11.77 -30.20
CA GLN A 126 7.94 10.47 -30.66
C GLN A 126 9.26 10.06 -30.00
N GLN A 127 10.21 11.00 -29.84
CA GLN A 127 11.45 10.74 -29.11
C GLN A 127 11.18 10.40 -27.64
N PHE A 128 10.27 11.11 -26.99
CA PHE A 128 9.90 10.89 -25.61
C PHE A 128 9.19 9.54 -25.40
N PHE A 129 8.26 9.16 -26.29
CA PHE A 129 7.65 7.83 -26.25
C PHE A 129 8.67 6.72 -26.51
N GLY A 130 9.57 6.90 -27.50
CA GLY A 130 10.65 5.96 -27.74
C GLY A 130 11.55 5.76 -26.52
N TRP A 131 11.86 6.83 -25.80
CA TRP A 131 12.60 6.77 -24.53
C TRP A 131 11.84 5.98 -23.45
N ASN A 132 10.54 6.22 -23.29
CA ASN A 132 9.71 5.44 -22.37
C ASN A 132 9.67 3.95 -22.74
N VAL A 133 9.64 3.59 -24.02
CA VAL A 133 9.74 2.19 -24.47
C VAL A 133 11.07 1.57 -24.07
N VAL A 134 12.18 2.32 -24.16
CA VAL A 134 13.49 1.84 -23.69
C VAL A 134 13.46 1.56 -22.19
N LEU A 135 12.97 2.50 -21.37
CA LEU A 135 12.85 2.30 -19.92
C LEU A 135 11.94 1.11 -19.58
N ALA A 136 10.80 0.99 -20.25
CA ALA A 136 9.91 -0.16 -20.07
C ALA A 136 10.59 -1.48 -20.45
N THR A 137 11.42 -1.49 -21.50
CA THR A 137 12.16 -2.69 -21.93
C THR A 137 13.17 -3.14 -20.87
N LEU A 138 13.91 -2.20 -20.28
CA LEU A 138 14.88 -2.51 -19.23
C LEU A 138 14.18 -3.08 -17.98
N LEU A 139 13.09 -2.45 -17.54
CA LEU A 139 12.35 -2.93 -16.37
C LEU A 139 11.60 -4.25 -16.64
N ALA A 140 11.08 -4.44 -17.85
CA ALA A 140 10.51 -5.71 -18.30
C ALA A 140 11.56 -6.82 -18.31
N GLY A 141 12.79 -6.54 -18.75
CA GLY A 141 13.92 -7.47 -18.68
C GLY A 141 14.20 -7.93 -17.25
N TYR A 142 14.22 -7.00 -16.29
CA TYR A 142 14.36 -7.36 -14.88
C TYR A 142 13.17 -8.19 -14.35
N GLY A 143 11.94 -7.85 -14.75
CA GLY A 143 10.75 -8.67 -14.45
C GLY A 143 10.83 -10.09 -15.03
N ILE A 144 11.41 -10.27 -16.21
CA ILE A 144 11.64 -11.60 -16.81
C ILE A 144 12.67 -12.39 -15.99
N LEU A 145 13.74 -11.74 -15.50
CA LEU A 145 14.71 -12.37 -14.62
C LEU A 145 14.04 -12.86 -13.32
N GLN A 146 13.16 -12.05 -12.73
CA GLN A 146 12.35 -12.45 -11.57
C GLN A 146 11.44 -13.65 -11.89
N ALA A 147 10.74 -13.62 -13.02
CA ALA A 147 9.88 -14.73 -13.45
C ALA A 147 10.66 -16.04 -13.67
N SER A 148 11.92 -15.96 -14.09
CA SER A 148 12.82 -17.11 -14.26
C SER A 148 13.52 -17.56 -12.96
N GLY A 149 13.30 -16.88 -11.84
CA GLY A 149 13.97 -17.16 -10.56
C GLY A 149 15.42 -16.70 -10.47
N GLN A 150 15.91 -15.91 -11.44
CA GLN A 150 17.27 -15.37 -11.46
C GLN A 150 17.42 -14.05 -10.67
N ALA A 151 16.29 -13.40 -10.36
CA ALA A 151 16.23 -12.23 -9.49
C ALA A 151 15.15 -12.45 -8.43
N ALA A 152 15.36 -11.89 -7.24
CA ALA A 152 14.39 -11.98 -6.15
C ALA A 152 13.17 -11.11 -6.43
N VAL A 153 12.00 -11.61 -6.04
CA VAL A 153 10.77 -10.81 -5.90
C VAL A 153 10.81 -10.12 -4.54
N SER A 154 10.49 -8.83 -4.51
CA SER A 154 10.63 -7.99 -3.32
C SER A 154 9.48 -8.20 -2.34
N GLN A 155 8.25 -8.30 -2.86
CA GLN A 155 7.04 -8.45 -2.04
C GLN A 155 6.01 -9.39 -2.68
N GLY A 156 5.33 -10.16 -1.84
CA GLY A 156 4.26 -11.07 -2.26
C GLY A 156 4.77 -12.47 -2.61
N ALA A 157 3.96 -13.22 -3.37
CA ALA A 157 4.34 -14.58 -3.78
C ALA A 157 5.53 -14.56 -4.74
N SER A 158 6.48 -15.49 -4.58
CA SER A 158 7.74 -15.55 -5.33
C SER A 158 7.59 -15.62 -6.85
N TRP A 159 6.42 -16.02 -7.36
CA TRP A 159 6.13 -16.08 -8.79
C TRP A 159 5.55 -14.77 -9.36
N ARG A 160 5.14 -13.81 -8.51
CA ARG A 160 4.52 -12.54 -8.93
C ARG A 160 5.57 -11.46 -9.09
N ILE A 161 5.91 -11.13 -10.33
CA ILE A 161 6.91 -10.11 -10.61
C ILE A 161 6.48 -8.72 -10.12
N ASP A 162 7.43 -7.95 -9.62
CA ASP A 162 7.21 -6.62 -9.06
C ASP A 162 8.26 -5.58 -9.48
N GLY A 163 9.34 -6.03 -10.12
CA GLY A 163 10.45 -5.20 -10.59
C GLY A 163 11.06 -4.32 -9.48
N THR A 164 11.68 -3.21 -9.89
CA THR A 164 12.16 -2.16 -8.97
C THR A 164 11.04 -1.31 -8.36
N LEU A 165 9.78 -1.65 -8.63
CA LEU A 165 8.61 -0.99 -8.07
C LEU A 165 8.19 -1.61 -6.74
N GLY A 166 8.68 -2.81 -6.41
CA GLY A 166 8.48 -3.46 -5.11
C GLY A 166 7.04 -3.89 -4.82
N ASN A 167 6.13 -3.77 -5.79
CA ASN A 167 4.75 -4.22 -5.70
C ASN A 167 4.24 -4.68 -7.07
N SER A 168 3.68 -5.88 -7.16
CA SER A 168 3.20 -6.43 -8.43
C SER A 168 2.06 -5.63 -9.06
N SER A 169 1.25 -4.92 -8.27
CA SER A 169 0.19 -4.05 -8.79
C SER A 169 0.77 -2.80 -9.47
N TYR A 170 1.86 -2.25 -8.91
CA TYR A 170 2.57 -1.10 -9.49
C TYR A 170 3.27 -1.50 -10.80
N MET A 171 3.90 -2.68 -10.83
CA MET A 171 4.44 -3.27 -12.07
C MET A 171 3.35 -3.49 -13.13
N ALA A 172 2.17 -3.96 -12.72
CA ALA A 172 1.08 -4.22 -13.65
C ALA A 172 0.59 -2.95 -14.34
N VAL A 173 0.32 -1.88 -13.58
CA VAL A 173 -0.15 -0.61 -14.17
C VAL A 173 0.93 0.06 -15.01
N TYR A 174 2.20 -0.05 -14.61
CA TYR A 174 3.33 0.43 -15.42
C TYR A 174 3.42 -0.30 -16.76
N MET A 175 3.29 -1.64 -16.77
CA MET A 175 3.27 -2.44 -17.99
C MET A 175 2.04 -2.13 -18.87
N LEU A 176 0.88 -1.83 -18.27
CA LEU A 176 -0.32 -1.38 -18.99
C LEU A 176 -0.07 -0.08 -19.76
N PHE A 177 0.46 0.96 -19.09
CA PHE A 177 0.84 2.20 -19.74
C PHE A 177 1.92 1.99 -20.80
N SER A 178 2.93 1.17 -20.50
CA SER A 178 4.06 0.88 -21.39
C SER A 178 3.63 0.16 -22.66
N ALA A 179 2.72 -0.82 -22.57
CA ALA A 179 2.17 -1.51 -23.74
C ALA A 179 1.43 -0.53 -24.67
N CYS A 180 0.66 0.40 -24.10
CA CYS A 180 -0.01 1.45 -24.86
C CYS A 180 1.01 2.39 -25.53
N ILE A 181 1.99 2.90 -24.79
CA ILE A 181 3.02 3.82 -25.31
C ILE A 181 3.85 3.15 -26.41
N ALA A 182 4.24 1.88 -26.24
CA ALA A 182 4.94 1.10 -27.25
C ALA A 182 4.10 0.93 -28.52
N THR A 183 2.81 0.64 -28.38
CA THR A 183 1.88 0.58 -29.52
C THR A 183 1.76 1.94 -30.23
N MET A 184 1.61 3.03 -29.48
CA MET A 184 1.57 4.39 -30.05
C MET A 184 2.86 4.73 -30.80
N TYR A 185 4.01 4.39 -30.24
CA TYR A 185 5.31 4.62 -30.87
C TYR A 185 5.46 3.79 -32.15
N ALA A 186 5.02 2.53 -32.16
CA ALA A 186 5.01 1.67 -33.34
C ALA A 186 4.16 2.26 -34.47
N LEU A 187 2.96 2.76 -34.16
CA LEU A 187 2.07 3.38 -35.14
C LEU A 187 2.66 4.64 -35.78
N LYS A 188 3.45 5.40 -35.02
CA LYS A 188 3.93 6.73 -35.40
C LYS A 188 5.32 6.76 -36.03
N THR A 189 6.19 5.83 -35.67
CA THR A 189 7.55 5.78 -36.21
C THR A 189 7.53 5.47 -37.70
N GLN A 190 8.34 6.18 -38.47
CA GLN A 190 8.52 5.93 -39.91
C GLN A 190 9.60 4.88 -40.21
N VAL A 191 10.34 4.44 -39.18
CA VAL A 191 11.42 3.45 -39.30
C VAL A 191 10.84 2.04 -39.10
N PRO A 192 10.85 1.16 -40.13
CA PRO A 192 10.21 -0.16 -40.06
C PRO A 192 10.72 -1.06 -38.95
N GLU A 193 12.03 -1.09 -38.70
CA GLU A 193 12.66 -1.92 -37.68
C GLU A 193 12.19 -1.50 -36.28
N ARG A 194 12.11 -0.18 -36.05
CA ARG A 194 11.59 0.38 -34.79
C ARG A 194 10.10 0.09 -34.61
N ARG A 195 9.34 0.10 -35.71
CA ARG A 195 7.91 -0.25 -35.69
C ARG A 195 7.70 -1.69 -35.24
N TRP A 196 8.40 -2.64 -35.86
CA TRP A 196 8.30 -4.06 -35.50
C TRP A 196 8.80 -4.32 -34.09
N ALA A 197 9.96 -3.77 -33.71
CA ALA A 197 10.50 -3.91 -32.36
C ALA A 197 9.52 -3.39 -31.31
N ALA A 198 8.97 -2.19 -31.50
CA ALA A 198 7.99 -1.61 -30.57
C ALA A 198 6.67 -2.41 -30.52
N GLY A 199 6.22 -2.96 -31.64
CA GLY A 199 5.06 -3.84 -31.69
C GLY A 199 5.27 -5.15 -30.89
N VAL A 200 6.43 -5.78 -31.03
CA VAL A 200 6.80 -6.98 -30.25
C VAL A 200 6.93 -6.63 -28.77
N LEU A 201 7.57 -5.51 -28.43
CA LEU A 201 7.69 -5.05 -27.04
C LEU A 201 6.33 -4.75 -26.42
N ALA A 202 5.38 -4.17 -27.16
CA ALA A 202 4.02 -3.96 -26.68
C ALA A 202 3.34 -5.28 -26.28
N LEU A 203 3.53 -6.35 -27.06
CA LEU A 203 3.03 -7.68 -26.73
C LEU A 203 3.73 -8.28 -25.51
N ILE A 204 5.05 -8.10 -25.38
CA ILE A 204 5.81 -8.55 -24.20
C ILE A 204 5.30 -7.83 -22.95
N PHE A 205 5.15 -6.50 -22.99
CA PHE A 205 4.63 -5.73 -21.87
C PHE A 205 3.21 -6.18 -21.49
N ALA A 206 2.34 -6.40 -22.48
CA ALA A 206 1.00 -6.93 -22.23
C ALA A 206 1.03 -8.34 -21.62
N ALA A 207 1.95 -9.21 -22.05
CA ALA A 207 2.12 -10.55 -21.47
C ALA A 207 2.61 -10.49 -20.01
N LEU A 208 3.53 -9.58 -19.69
CA LEU A 208 4.03 -9.42 -18.32
C LEU A 208 2.96 -8.96 -17.33
N ILE A 209 1.89 -8.29 -17.78
CA ILE A 209 0.73 -7.98 -16.92
C ILE A 209 0.18 -9.26 -16.28
N PHE A 210 0.10 -10.36 -17.03
CA PHE A 210 -0.38 -11.64 -16.49
C PHE A 210 0.56 -12.18 -15.42
N GLN A 211 1.88 -12.07 -15.63
CA GLN A 211 2.89 -12.55 -14.67
C GLN A 211 2.89 -11.79 -13.34
N THR A 212 2.40 -10.54 -13.30
CA THR A 212 2.19 -9.81 -12.03
C THR A 212 1.07 -10.43 -11.17
N GLY A 213 0.21 -11.24 -11.79
CA GLY A 213 -0.97 -11.82 -11.16
C GLY A 213 -2.04 -10.78 -10.79
N THR A 214 -1.96 -9.52 -11.23
CA THR A 214 -2.86 -8.44 -10.77
C THR A 214 -4.20 -8.43 -11.54
N ARG A 215 -5.23 -9.08 -10.97
CA ARG A 215 -6.59 -9.22 -11.52
C ARG A 215 -7.17 -7.90 -12.06
N GLY A 216 -7.11 -6.82 -11.28
CA GLY A 216 -7.65 -5.52 -11.66
C GLY A 216 -7.07 -4.99 -12.97
N THR A 217 -5.76 -5.19 -13.20
CA THR A 217 -5.10 -4.78 -14.46
C THR A 217 -5.48 -5.66 -15.63
N VAL A 218 -5.64 -6.98 -15.43
CA VAL A 218 -6.09 -7.89 -16.49
C VAL A 218 -7.52 -7.55 -16.93
N LEU A 219 -8.42 -7.34 -15.96
CA LEU A 219 -9.78 -6.85 -16.25
C LEU A 219 -9.76 -5.48 -16.93
N GLY A 220 -8.86 -4.60 -16.49
CA GLY A 220 -8.62 -3.31 -17.14
C GLY A 220 -8.18 -3.46 -18.59
N LEU A 221 -7.21 -4.33 -18.88
CA LEU A 221 -6.72 -4.60 -20.24
C LEU A 221 -7.86 -5.10 -21.15
N LEU A 222 -8.70 -6.01 -20.66
CA LEU A 222 -9.86 -6.52 -21.39
C LEU A 222 -10.90 -5.42 -21.65
N ALA A 223 -11.28 -4.65 -20.62
CA ALA A 223 -12.23 -3.55 -20.75
C ALA A 223 -11.72 -2.44 -21.66
N GLY A 224 -10.44 -2.09 -21.56
CA GLY A 224 -9.79 -1.10 -22.40
C GLY A 224 -9.63 -1.54 -23.84
N GLY A 225 -9.20 -2.78 -24.07
CA GLY A 225 -9.12 -3.38 -25.41
C GLY A 225 -10.49 -3.46 -26.08
N GLY A 226 -11.51 -3.88 -25.34
CA GLY A 226 -12.91 -3.86 -25.78
C GLY A 226 -13.40 -2.44 -26.10
N THR A 227 -13.08 -1.45 -25.27
CA THR A 227 -13.40 -0.04 -25.50
C THR A 227 -12.73 0.48 -26.77
N ALA A 228 -11.44 0.21 -26.96
CA ALA A 228 -10.72 0.62 -28.17
C ALA A 228 -11.31 -0.03 -29.43
N ALA A 229 -11.62 -1.32 -29.38
CA ALA A 229 -12.22 -2.03 -30.49
C ALA A 229 -13.64 -1.52 -30.81
N LEU A 230 -14.47 -1.27 -29.79
CA LEU A 230 -15.79 -0.67 -29.95
C LEU A 230 -15.68 0.74 -30.55
N PHE A 231 -14.76 1.56 -30.05
CA PHE A 231 -14.49 2.88 -30.58
C PHE A 231 -14.16 2.83 -32.08
N LEU A 232 -13.27 1.93 -32.49
CA LEU A 232 -12.90 1.73 -33.90
C LEU A 232 -14.04 1.18 -34.74
N ALA A 233 -14.85 0.25 -34.21
CA ALA A 233 -15.97 -0.33 -34.92
C ALA A 233 -17.07 0.72 -35.23
N VAL A 234 -17.30 1.65 -34.30
CA VAL A 234 -18.29 2.72 -34.43
C VAL A 234 -17.76 3.87 -35.30
N ARG A 235 -16.51 4.29 -35.09
CA ARG A 235 -15.95 5.50 -35.71
C ARG A 235 -15.22 5.24 -37.03
N GLY A 236 -14.74 4.02 -37.26
CA GLY A 236 -14.09 3.59 -38.50
C GLY A 236 -15.06 3.28 -39.64
N ALA A 237 -16.26 3.87 -39.68
CA ALA A 237 -17.25 3.61 -40.72
C ALA A 237 -16.74 3.91 -42.13
N SER A 238 -15.88 4.93 -42.27
CA SER A 238 -15.18 5.27 -43.52
C SER A 238 -13.96 4.38 -43.81
N MET A 239 -13.58 3.48 -42.90
CA MET A 239 -12.42 2.59 -43.01
C MET A 239 -12.84 1.12 -42.81
N PRO A 240 -13.42 0.45 -43.83
CA PRO A 240 -14.02 -0.87 -43.70
C PRO A 240 -13.07 -1.95 -43.14
N ARG A 241 -11.77 -1.87 -43.49
CA ARG A 241 -10.75 -2.78 -42.97
C ARG A 241 -10.58 -2.64 -41.45
N VAL A 242 -10.41 -1.43 -40.95
CA VAL A 242 -10.27 -1.14 -39.51
C VAL A 242 -11.51 -1.60 -38.76
N ARG A 243 -12.70 -1.26 -39.27
CA ARG A 243 -13.98 -1.67 -38.68
C ARG A 243 -14.14 -3.19 -38.61
N LYS A 244 -13.77 -3.91 -39.68
CA LYS A 244 -13.85 -5.37 -39.73
C LYS A 244 -12.90 -6.03 -38.73
N VAL A 245 -11.65 -5.57 -38.67
CA VAL A 245 -10.65 -6.06 -37.70
C VAL A 245 -11.12 -5.79 -36.26
N ALA A 246 -11.60 -4.58 -35.98
CA ALA A 246 -12.10 -4.21 -34.66
C ALA A 246 -13.32 -5.03 -34.24
N SER A 247 -14.27 -5.25 -35.16
CA SER A 247 -15.44 -6.11 -34.90
C SER A 247 -15.03 -7.56 -34.66
N GLY A 248 -14.07 -8.08 -35.41
CA GLY A 248 -13.49 -9.41 -35.19
C GLY A 248 -12.76 -9.52 -33.85
N ALA A 249 -12.01 -8.48 -33.45
CA ALA A 249 -11.33 -8.43 -32.16
C ALA A 249 -12.30 -8.41 -30.97
N LEU A 250 -13.45 -7.73 -31.08
CA LEU A 250 -14.52 -7.80 -30.08
C LEU A 250 -15.06 -9.22 -29.93
N ILE A 251 -15.39 -9.87 -31.05
CA ILE A 251 -15.88 -11.26 -31.04
C ILE A 251 -14.82 -12.18 -30.43
N LEU A 252 -13.56 -12.06 -30.85
CA LEU A 252 -12.45 -12.85 -30.31
C LEU A 252 -12.26 -12.61 -28.82
N GLY A 253 -12.35 -11.36 -28.34
CA GLY A 253 -12.25 -11.04 -26.92
C GLY A 253 -13.34 -11.72 -26.09
N VAL A 254 -14.59 -11.67 -26.56
CA VAL A 254 -15.72 -12.37 -25.92
C VAL A 254 -15.50 -13.88 -25.91
N LEU A 255 -15.04 -14.45 -27.03
CA LEU A 255 -14.72 -15.88 -27.12
C LEU A 255 -13.58 -16.27 -26.17
N LEU A 256 -12.50 -15.49 -26.09
CA LEU A 256 -11.37 -15.76 -25.20
C LEU A 256 -11.79 -15.72 -23.73
N VAL A 257 -12.59 -14.71 -23.32
CA VAL A 257 -13.13 -14.65 -21.97
C VAL A 257 -14.05 -15.83 -21.69
N GLY A 258 -14.95 -16.16 -22.62
CA GLY A 258 -15.84 -17.31 -22.51
C GLY A 258 -15.08 -18.64 -22.40
N SER A 259 -14.04 -18.84 -23.21
CA SER A 259 -13.16 -20.01 -23.14
C SER A 259 -12.37 -20.06 -21.84
N PHE A 260 -11.85 -18.94 -21.35
CA PHE A 260 -11.10 -18.89 -20.10
C PHE A 260 -11.98 -19.25 -18.89
N VAL A 261 -13.22 -18.77 -18.88
CA VAL A 261 -14.23 -19.14 -17.87
C VAL A 261 -14.60 -20.62 -18.00
N ALA A 262 -14.81 -21.13 -19.22
CA ALA A 262 -15.17 -22.53 -19.45
C ALA A 262 -14.06 -23.52 -19.07
N LEU A 263 -12.79 -23.11 -19.19
CA LEU A 263 -11.62 -23.94 -18.89
C LEU A 263 -11.10 -23.78 -17.45
N ARG A 264 -11.75 -22.97 -16.62
CA ARG A 264 -11.25 -22.60 -15.29
C ARG A 264 -10.95 -23.80 -14.38
N ASP A 265 -11.75 -24.86 -14.48
CA ASP A 265 -11.65 -26.04 -13.61
C ASP A 265 -10.73 -27.13 -14.20
N THR A 266 -10.06 -26.87 -15.33
CA THR A 266 -9.14 -27.82 -15.96
C THR A 266 -7.77 -27.81 -15.29
N ALA A 267 -7.06 -28.94 -15.37
CA ALA A 267 -5.69 -29.06 -14.87
C ALA A 267 -4.73 -28.02 -15.47
N LEU A 268 -4.97 -27.55 -16.70
CA LEU A 268 -4.16 -26.50 -17.32
C LEU A 268 -4.20 -25.18 -16.52
N VAL A 269 -5.38 -24.81 -16.02
CA VAL A 269 -5.58 -23.58 -15.24
C VAL A 269 -5.17 -23.82 -13.78
N GLN A 270 -5.62 -24.92 -13.18
CA GLN A 270 -5.39 -25.22 -11.76
C GLN A 270 -3.90 -25.51 -11.45
N ASN A 271 -3.12 -26.01 -12.41
CA ASN A 271 -1.67 -26.21 -12.21
C ASN A 271 -0.84 -24.95 -12.43
N SER A 272 -1.46 -23.83 -12.82
CA SER A 272 -0.78 -22.55 -13.00
C SER A 272 -1.24 -21.56 -11.93
N PRO A 273 -0.40 -21.20 -10.94
CA PRO A 273 -0.76 -20.24 -9.90
C PRO A 273 -1.26 -18.90 -10.46
N THR A 274 -0.69 -18.49 -11.60
CA THR A 274 -1.12 -17.28 -12.32
C THR A 274 -2.52 -17.40 -12.89
N LEU A 275 -2.83 -18.49 -13.61
CA LEU A 275 -4.12 -18.66 -14.26
C LEU A 275 -5.23 -18.95 -13.24
N GLU A 276 -4.94 -19.80 -12.26
CA GLU A 276 -5.82 -20.10 -11.13
C GLU A 276 -6.23 -18.82 -10.40
N ARG A 277 -5.25 -17.95 -10.08
CA ARG A 277 -5.54 -16.66 -9.46
C ARG A 277 -6.44 -15.81 -10.34
N LEU A 278 -6.32 -15.84 -11.66
CA LEU A 278 -7.13 -15.02 -12.57
C LEU A 278 -8.55 -15.56 -12.78
N THR A 279 -8.78 -16.86 -12.62
CA THR A 279 -10.10 -17.49 -12.83
C THR A 279 -10.96 -17.59 -11.57
N HIS A 280 -10.36 -17.77 -10.40
CA HIS A 280 -11.10 -17.84 -9.14
C HIS A 280 -11.36 -16.44 -8.60
N ILE A 281 -12.52 -15.89 -8.97
CA ILE A 281 -13.08 -14.65 -8.40
C ILE A 281 -14.26 -15.05 -7.52
N SER A 282 -14.03 -15.14 -6.21
CA SER A 282 -15.09 -15.44 -5.25
C SER A 282 -15.68 -14.16 -4.65
N LEU A 283 -17.00 -14.13 -4.45
CA LEU A 283 -17.68 -13.06 -3.72
C LEU A 283 -17.28 -13.04 -2.24
N SER A 284 -16.90 -14.20 -1.68
CA SER A 284 -16.41 -14.35 -0.31
C SER A 284 -15.05 -13.68 -0.08
N GLU A 285 -14.11 -13.74 -1.04
CA GLU A 285 -12.86 -12.97 -1.00
C GLU A 285 -13.10 -11.44 -0.99
N GLY A 286 -14.27 -11.00 -1.47
CA GLY A 286 -14.68 -9.60 -1.46
C GLY A 286 -15.20 -9.10 -0.11
N GLY A 287 -15.51 -9.99 0.85
CA GLY A 287 -16.20 -9.65 2.10
C GLY A 287 -15.54 -8.51 2.88
N ILE A 288 -14.23 -8.61 3.14
CA ILE A 288 -13.46 -7.59 3.85
C ILE A 288 -13.48 -6.25 3.08
N ARG A 289 -13.41 -6.29 1.74
CA ARG A 289 -13.46 -5.07 0.91
C ARG A 289 -14.82 -4.41 0.95
N PHE A 290 -15.90 -5.19 0.86
CA PHE A 290 -17.26 -4.64 0.95
C PHE A 290 -17.53 -4.03 2.32
N THR A 291 -17.05 -4.66 3.40
CA THR A 291 -17.08 -4.08 4.74
C THR A 291 -16.30 -2.76 4.78
N ASN A 292 -15.08 -2.74 4.23
CA ASN A 292 -14.26 -1.52 4.15
C ASN A 292 -14.93 -0.39 3.35
N TRP A 293 -15.63 -0.73 2.26
CA TRP A 293 -16.40 0.23 1.47
C TRP A 293 -17.64 0.74 2.21
N GLY A 294 -18.28 -0.12 3.01
CA GLY A 294 -19.35 0.28 3.93
C GLY A 294 -18.86 1.33 4.92
N MET A 295 -17.70 1.10 5.55
CA MET A 295 -17.08 2.07 6.46
C MET A 295 -16.69 3.37 5.74
N ALA A 296 -16.12 3.27 4.52
CA ALA A 296 -15.82 4.42 3.69
C ALA A 296 -17.07 5.27 3.40
N TRP A 297 -18.19 4.61 3.09
CA TRP A 297 -19.46 5.27 2.81
C TRP A 297 -20.01 6.03 4.02
N GLU A 298 -19.87 5.50 5.24
CA GLU A 298 -20.22 6.24 6.45
C GLU A 298 -19.40 7.54 6.57
N GLY A 299 -18.09 7.48 6.31
CA GLY A 299 -17.24 8.68 6.28
C GLY A 299 -17.65 9.69 5.20
N VAL A 300 -18.08 9.23 4.03
CA VAL A 300 -18.60 10.10 2.96
C VAL A 300 -19.89 10.81 3.39
N LYS A 301 -20.80 10.11 4.09
CA LYS A 301 -22.03 10.72 4.60
C LYS A 301 -21.76 11.78 5.66
N GLU A 302 -20.71 11.60 6.48
CA GLU A 302 -20.30 12.59 7.48
C GLU A 302 -19.78 13.88 6.82
N ARG A 303 -18.94 13.76 5.78
CA ARG A 303 -18.31 14.90 5.10
C ARG A 303 -18.53 14.87 3.58
N PRO A 304 -19.76 15.09 3.08
CA PRO A 304 -20.11 14.81 1.69
C PRO A 304 -19.52 15.77 0.67
N LEU A 305 -19.21 17.02 1.03
CA LEU A 305 -18.78 18.02 0.05
C LEU A 305 -17.29 17.93 -0.28
N PHE A 306 -16.44 18.18 0.72
CA PHE A 306 -14.99 18.21 0.58
C PHE A 306 -14.28 17.00 1.20
N GLY A 307 -14.99 16.09 1.89
CA GLY A 307 -14.37 14.90 2.47
C GLY A 307 -13.48 15.19 3.68
N TRP A 308 -12.49 14.31 3.86
CA TRP A 308 -11.60 14.23 5.01
C TRP A 308 -10.17 14.68 4.71
N GLY A 309 -9.85 15.02 3.46
CA GLY A 309 -8.48 15.26 3.00
C GLY A 309 -7.75 13.98 2.61
N HIS A 310 -6.64 14.13 1.89
CA HIS A 310 -5.73 13.04 1.56
C HIS A 310 -5.23 12.33 2.82
N GLU A 311 -4.93 11.03 2.69
CA GLU A 311 -4.29 10.22 3.75
C GLU A 311 -5.05 10.19 5.09
N SER A 312 -6.36 10.47 5.06
CA SER A 312 -7.22 10.59 6.25
C SER A 312 -8.23 9.44 6.39
N PHE A 313 -8.13 8.41 5.55
CA PHE A 313 -9.01 7.24 5.64
C PHE A 313 -8.89 6.53 6.99
N ASN A 314 -7.73 6.59 7.67
CA ASN A 314 -7.56 6.00 8.98
C ASN A 314 -8.54 6.55 10.03
N TYR A 315 -8.92 7.84 9.94
CA TYR A 315 -9.91 8.43 10.84
C TYR A 315 -11.30 7.83 10.60
N VAL A 316 -11.70 7.68 9.33
CA VAL A 316 -12.95 7.05 8.93
C VAL A 316 -12.98 5.58 9.36
N PHE A 317 -11.91 4.84 9.06
CA PHE A 317 -11.78 3.43 9.41
C PHE A 317 -11.90 3.19 10.92
N ASN A 318 -11.24 4.03 11.73
CA ASN A 318 -11.29 3.88 13.19
C ASN A 318 -12.67 4.27 13.75
N THR A 319 -13.25 5.37 13.29
CA THR A 319 -14.56 5.88 13.76
C THR A 319 -15.68 4.90 13.46
N TYR A 320 -15.69 4.33 12.25
CA TYR A 320 -16.73 3.43 11.75
C TYR A 320 -16.31 1.96 11.73
N TYR A 321 -15.31 1.58 12.53
CA TYR A 321 -14.75 0.23 12.53
C TYR A 321 -15.84 -0.83 12.65
N ASN A 322 -15.82 -1.79 11.73
CA ASN A 322 -16.74 -2.93 11.74
C ASN A 322 -16.01 -4.18 12.30
N PRO A 323 -16.54 -4.84 13.34
CA PRO A 323 -15.95 -6.05 13.94
C PRO A 323 -15.63 -7.19 12.96
N ALA A 324 -16.32 -7.29 11.82
CA ALA A 324 -16.01 -8.27 10.78
C ALA A 324 -14.58 -8.11 10.20
N MET A 325 -13.97 -6.93 10.36
CA MET A 325 -12.58 -6.64 9.99
C MET A 325 -11.56 -7.29 10.92
N TYR A 326 -11.97 -7.85 12.05
CA TYR A 326 -11.04 -8.51 12.97
C TYR A 326 -10.37 -9.72 12.31
N GLY A 327 -9.05 -9.80 12.44
CA GLY A 327 -8.22 -10.80 11.75
C GLY A 327 -7.82 -10.43 10.32
N ALA A 328 -8.32 -9.31 9.79
CA ALA A 328 -7.75 -8.65 8.62
C ALA A 328 -6.60 -7.71 9.03
N GLU A 329 -6.18 -6.82 8.13
CA GLU A 329 -5.20 -5.78 8.45
C GLU A 329 -5.73 -4.84 9.54
N GLU A 330 -4.92 -4.60 10.59
CA GLU A 330 -5.35 -3.83 11.77
C GLU A 330 -5.52 -2.33 11.48
N TRP A 331 -4.86 -1.84 10.43
CA TRP A 331 -4.82 -0.43 10.06
C TRP A 331 -5.05 -0.30 8.56
N TYR A 332 -6.12 0.39 8.17
CA TYR A 332 -6.33 0.75 6.78
C TYR A 332 -6.09 2.24 6.57
N ASP A 333 -5.24 2.54 5.58
CA ASP A 333 -4.97 3.88 5.07
C ASP A 333 -5.76 4.18 3.77
N ARG A 334 -6.38 3.16 3.17
CA ARG A 334 -7.15 3.26 1.91
C ARG A 334 -8.42 2.39 1.91
N ALA A 335 -9.42 2.81 1.15
CA ALA A 335 -10.61 2.00 0.88
C ALA A 335 -10.30 0.82 -0.08
N HIS A 336 -9.13 0.84 -0.72
CA HIS A 336 -8.74 -0.10 -1.79
C HIS A 336 -9.72 -0.09 -2.97
N ASN A 337 -10.27 1.08 -3.25
CA ASN A 337 -11.14 1.38 -4.37
C ASN A 337 -11.06 2.88 -4.63
N ILE A 338 -10.59 3.27 -5.81
CA ILE A 338 -10.36 4.67 -6.18
C ILE A 338 -11.62 5.55 -6.05
N VAL A 339 -12.82 4.99 -6.23
CA VAL A 339 -14.08 5.75 -6.09
C VAL A 339 -14.28 6.15 -4.64
N PHE A 340 -14.16 5.21 -3.71
CA PHE A 340 -14.28 5.49 -2.29
C PHE A 340 -13.10 6.30 -1.76
N ASP A 341 -11.89 6.08 -2.27
CA ASP A 341 -10.73 6.91 -1.92
C ASP A 341 -10.98 8.38 -2.29
N TRP A 342 -11.43 8.69 -3.51
CA TRP A 342 -11.69 10.09 -3.90
C TRP A 342 -12.94 10.68 -3.23
N LEU A 343 -13.95 9.86 -2.93
CA LEU A 343 -15.11 10.32 -2.17
C LEU A 343 -14.76 10.62 -0.71
N VAL A 344 -13.95 9.79 -0.05
CA VAL A 344 -13.53 10.06 1.33
C VAL A 344 -12.57 11.24 1.37
N GLN A 345 -11.58 11.28 0.47
CA GLN A 345 -10.58 12.35 0.48
C GLN A 345 -11.20 13.68 0.09
N GLY A 346 -11.87 13.78 -1.07
CA GLY A 346 -12.34 15.03 -1.64
C GLY A 346 -13.85 15.27 -1.59
N GLY A 347 -14.63 14.36 -1.00
CA GLY A 347 -16.09 14.40 -1.06
C GLY A 347 -16.61 14.21 -2.50
N PHE A 348 -17.89 14.50 -2.70
CA PHE A 348 -18.49 14.51 -4.03
C PHE A 348 -17.85 15.56 -4.94
N ILE A 349 -17.33 16.68 -4.40
CA ILE A 349 -16.68 17.71 -5.22
C ILE A 349 -15.38 17.18 -5.81
N GLY A 350 -14.46 16.68 -4.98
CA GLY A 350 -13.19 16.13 -5.42
C GLY A 350 -13.36 14.92 -6.33
N ALA A 351 -14.25 13.97 -5.96
CA ALA A 351 -14.53 12.81 -6.79
C ALA A 351 -15.12 13.21 -8.17
N THR A 352 -16.06 14.15 -8.21
CA THR A 352 -16.64 14.63 -9.47
C THR A 352 -15.58 15.30 -10.35
N LEU A 353 -14.67 16.08 -9.77
CA LEU A 353 -13.59 16.72 -10.52
C LEU A 353 -12.56 15.70 -11.03
N TYR A 354 -12.21 14.71 -10.23
CA TYR A 354 -11.28 13.64 -10.62
C TYR A 354 -11.85 12.77 -11.75
N PHE A 355 -13.05 12.21 -11.57
CA PHE A 355 -13.70 11.41 -12.63
C PHE A 355 -14.13 12.29 -13.81
N GLY A 356 -14.48 13.55 -13.56
CA GLY A 356 -14.75 14.55 -14.58
C GLY A 356 -13.54 14.84 -15.46
N LEU A 357 -12.32 14.86 -14.91
CA LEU A 357 -11.08 15.00 -15.67
C LEU A 357 -10.90 13.83 -16.66
N ILE A 358 -11.14 12.60 -16.22
CA ILE A 358 -11.12 11.40 -17.07
C ILE A 358 -12.23 11.49 -18.13
N GLY A 359 -13.44 11.86 -17.73
CA GLY A 359 -14.59 12.04 -18.63
C GLY A 359 -14.35 13.10 -19.71
N ILE A 360 -13.74 14.23 -19.35
CA ILE A 360 -13.34 15.30 -20.29
C ILE A 360 -12.30 14.77 -21.26
N ALA A 361 -11.28 14.04 -20.79
CA ALA A 361 -10.27 13.45 -21.65
C ALA A 361 -10.90 12.48 -22.67
N LEU A 362 -11.80 11.60 -22.23
CA LEU A 362 -12.56 10.69 -23.09
C LEU A 362 -13.43 11.46 -24.10
N ALA A 363 -14.17 12.48 -23.66
CA ALA A 363 -15.01 13.29 -24.52
C ALA A 363 -14.21 14.04 -25.60
N LEU A 364 -13.02 14.51 -25.27
CA LEU A 364 -12.11 15.12 -26.24
C LEU A 364 -11.62 14.10 -27.27
N LEU A 365 -11.26 12.89 -26.84
CA LEU A 365 -10.88 11.80 -27.77
C LEU A 365 -12.02 11.40 -28.72
N MET A 366 -13.29 11.68 -28.40
CA MET A 366 -14.41 11.45 -29.33
C MET A 366 -14.51 12.52 -30.44
N ARG A 367 -13.91 13.70 -30.24
CA ARG A 367 -13.90 14.78 -31.23
C ARG A 367 -12.85 14.51 -32.31
N ARG A 368 -13.17 14.89 -33.55
CA ARG A 368 -12.19 14.88 -34.64
C ARG A 368 -11.25 16.07 -34.46
N THR A 369 -9.96 15.82 -34.69
CA THR A 369 -8.89 16.82 -34.61
C THR A 369 -8.61 17.51 -35.95
N SER A 370 -9.10 16.95 -37.05
CA SER A 370 -8.93 17.43 -38.42
C SER A 370 -10.17 17.13 -39.27
N SER A 371 -10.34 17.86 -40.38
CA SER A 371 -11.41 17.63 -41.36
C SER A 371 -11.31 16.24 -42.00
N GLU A 372 -10.08 15.79 -42.26
CA GLU A 372 -9.77 14.43 -42.74
C GLU A 372 -9.22 13.57 -41.60
N GLU A 373 -9.89 12.47 -41.28
CA GLU A 373 -9.49 11.53 -40.22
C GLU A 373 -8.56 10.46 -40.80
N THR A 374 -7.29 10.46 -40.38
CA THR A 374 -6.32 9.43 -40.79
C THR A 374 -6.49 8.15 -39.98
N GLU A 375 -6.10 7.00 -40.55
CA GLU A 375 -6.14 5.71 -39.86
C GLU A 375 -5.28 5.73 -38.59
N GLU A 376 -4.05 6.25 -38.68
CA GLU A 376 -3.16 6.42 -37.52
C GLU A 376 -3.81 7.25 -36.41
N GLY A 377 -4.39 8.41 -36.76
CA GLY A 377 -5.02 9.31 -35.78
C GLY A 377 -6.23 8.67 -35.09
N LEU A 378 -7.02 7.89 -35.83
CA LEU A 378 -8.15 7.14 -35.28
C LEU A 378 -7.68 6.03 -34.33
N LEU A 379 -6.66 5.26 -34.71
CA LEU A 379 -6.08 4.19 -33.87
C LEU A 379 -5.51 4.74 -32.57
N VAL A 380 -4.77 5.85 -32.62
CA VAL A 380 -4.19 6.49 -31.43
C VAL A 380 -5.28 6.96 -30.48
N ARG A 381 -6.36 7.58 -30.98
CA ARG A 381 -7.49 8.01 -30.14
C ARG A 381 -8.21 6.85 -29.49
N ALA A 382 -8.45 5.77 -30.24
CA ALA A 382 -9.08 4.56 -29.71
C ALA A 382 -8.22 3.91 -28.61
N LEU A 383 -6.90 3.85 -28.83
CA LEU A 383 -5.95 3.29 -27.88
C LEU A 383 -5.88 4.10 -26.58
N LEU A 384 -5.84 5.44 -26.67
CA LEU A 384 -5.88 6.31 -25.49
C LEU A 384 -7.20 6.19 -24.72
N ALA A 385 -8.33 6.10 -25.43
CA ALA A 385 -9.63 5.88 -24.80
C ALA A 385 -9.70 4.53 -24.08
N GLY A 386 -9.19 3.48 -24.73
CA GLY A 386 -9.04 2.16 -24.12
C GLY A 386 -8.13 2.18 -22.90
N LEU A 387 -6.99 2.87 -22.95
CA LEU A 387 -6.07 3.01 -21.83
C LEU A 387 -6.72 3.72 -20.62
N LEU A 388 -7.44 4.82 -20.84
CA LEU A 388 -8.13 5.54 -19.75
C LEU A 388 -9.18 4.66 -19.07
N VAL A 389 -9.94 3.87 -19.84
CA VAL A 389 -10.89 2.90 -19.27
C VAL A 389 -10.14 1.78 -18.55
N ALA A 390 -9.08 1.22 -19.14
CA ALA A 390 -8.29 0.17 -18.53
C ALA A 390 -7.70 0.60 -17.18
N TYR A 391 -7.15 1.80 -17.12
CA TYR A 391 -6.60 2.41 -15.92
C TYR A 391 -7.68 2.66 -14.86
N THR A 392 -8.86 3.16 -15.25
CA THR A 392 -9.99 3.35 -14.33
C THR A 392 -10.47 2.02 -13.73
N VAL A 393 -10.56 0.96 -14.55
CA VAL A 393 -10.94 -0.39 -14.10
C VAL A 393 -9.86 -1.01 -13.21
N HIS A 394 -8.58 -0.80 -13.51
CA HIS A 394 -7.47 -1.20 -12.64
C HIS A 394 -7.61 -0.56 -11.25
N ASN A 395 -7.79 0.76 -11.22
CA ASN A 395 -7.92 1.55 -9.99
C ASN A 395 -9.23 1.27 -9.24
N PHE A 396 -10.25 0.66 -9.85
CA PHE A 396 -11.44 0.23 -9.11
C PHE A 396 -11.10 -0.81 -8.01
N PHE A 397 -10.07 -1.63 -8.22
CA PHE A 397 -9.66 -2.69 -7.27
C PHE A 397 -8.37 -2.38 -6.50
N VAL A 398 -7.69 -1.28 -6.85
CA VAL A 398 -6.42 -0.83 -6.29
C VAL A 398 -6.49 0.68 -6.09
N PHE A 399 -5.36 1.37 -6.07
CA PHE A 399 -5.24 2.80 -5.88
C PHE A 399 -3.96 3.30 -6.56
N ASP A 400 -3.85 4.62 -6.68
CA ASP A 400 -2.74 5.27 -7.38
C ASP A 400 -1.44 5.30 -6.57
N ASN A 401 -0.35 5.47 -7.31
CA ASN A 401 0.98 5.69 -6.77
C ASN A 401 1.74 6.66 -7.68
N VAL A 402 2.92 7.10 -7.25
CA VAL A 402 3.73 8.07 -8.01
C VAL A 402 3.98 7.66 -9.46
N VAL A 403 4.16 6.37 -9.75
CA VAL A 403 4.38 5.89 -11.12
C VAL A 403 3.11 6.00 -11.94
N SER A 404 1.96 5.55 -11.42
CA SER A 404 0.70 5.69 -12.15
C SER A 404 0.35 7.15 -12.39
N TYR A 405 0.62 8.06 -11.44
CA TYR A 405 0.43 9.49 -11.64
C TYR A 405 1.33 10.10 -12.72
N ILE A 406 2.61 9.75 -12.77
CA ILE A 406 3.54 10.21 -13.83
C ILE A 406 2.96 9.87 -15.21
N TYR A 407 2.50 8.63 -15.39
CA TYR A 407 1.97 8.16 -16.66
C TYR A 407 0.57 8.71 -16.96
N PHE A 408 -0.27 8.89 -15.95
CA PHE A 408 -1.56 9.55 -16.09
C PHE A 408 -1.39 11.01 -16.54
N ALA A 409 -0.49 11.77 -15.90
CA ALA A 409 -0.14 13.14 -16.29
C ALA A 409 0.42 13.20 -17.73
N LEU A 410 1.27 12.25 -18.12
CA LEU A 410 1.81 12.13 -19.48
C LEU A 410 0.70 11.91 -20.52
N VAL A 411 -0.25 11.02 -20.24
CA VAL A 411 -1.40 10.76 -21.12
C VAL A 411 -2.28 12.01 -21.24
N LEU A 412 -2.60 12.65 -20.12
CA LEU A 412 -3.36 13.90 -20.12
C LEU A 412 -2.63 15.01 -20.88
N ALA A 413 -1.31 15.13 -20.75
CA ALA A 413 -0.50 16.12 -21.46
C ALA A 413 -0.53 15.90 -22.98
N TYR A 414 -0.50 14.63 -23.41
CA TYR A 414 -0.61 14.30 -24.83
C TYR A 414 -2.01 14.59 -25.39
N ILE A 415 -3.08 14.22 -24.68
CA ILE A 415 -4.47 14.54 -25.08
C ILE A 415 -4.72 16.05 -25.08
N HIS A 416 -4.17 16.75 -24.08
CA HIS A 416 -4.19 18.21 -24.00
C HIS A 416 -3.61 18.83 -25.27
N ARG A 417 -2.39 18.42 -25.66
CA ARG A 417 -1.74 18.92 -26.88
C ARG A 417 -2.61 18.76 -28.13
N MET A 418 -3.33 17.65 -28.25
CA MET A 418 -4.20 17.37 -29.42
C MET A 418 -5.37 18.34 -29.55
N HIS A 419 -5.80 19.00 -28.46
CA HIS A 419 -7.03 19.80 -28.41
C HIS A 419 -6.84 21.21 -27.85
N ALA A 420 -5.61 21.57 -27.44
CA ALA A 420 -5.35 22.84 -26.81
C ALA A 420 -5.47 24.00 -27.81
N GLY A 421 -6.11 25.08 -27.37
CA GLY A 421 -6.26 26.31 -28.14
C GLY A 421 -5.03 27.21 -28.06
N GLU A 422 -5.29 28.51 -28.14
CA GLU A 422 -4.22 29.52 -28.09
C GLU A 422 -3.49 29.56 -26.72
N PRO A 423 -2.19 29.90 -26.71
CA PRO A 423 -1.44 30.17 -25.48
C PRO A 423 -2.04 31.32 -24.68
N TYR A 424 -1.86 31.30 -23.36
CA TYR A 424 -2.22 32.46 -22.53
C TYR A 424 -1.37 33.70 -22.86
N VAL A 425 -2.03 34.85 -22.94
CA VAL A 425 -1.39 36.15 -23.15
C VAL A 425 -1.01 36.72 -21.78
N LEU A 426 0.29 36.67 -21.46
CA LEU A 426 0.90 37.32 -20.30
C LEU A 426 1.86 38.43 -20.76
N PRO A 427 2.09 39.48 -19.95
CA PRO A 427 3.11 40.50 -20.22
C PRO A 427 4.48 39.83 -20.42
N LYS A 428 5.26 40.30 -21.40
CA LYS A 428 6.67 39.89 -21.54
C LYS A 428 7.51 40.73 -20.57
N LEU A 429 8.42 40.09 -19.86
CA LEU A 429 9.44 40.80 -19.08
C LEU A 429 10.55 41.30 -20.02
N GLY A 430 11.08 42.50 -19.76
CA GLY A 430 12.26 43.01 -20.48
C GLY A 430 13.53 42.23 -20.13
N GLU A 431 14.51 42.21 -21.04
CA GLU A 431 15.74 41.42 -20.90
C GLU A 431 16.57 41.80 -19.65
N GLU A 432 16.60 43.08 -19.27
CA GLU A 432 17.31 43.52 -18.05
C GLU A 432 16.61 43.06 -16.76
N ALA A 433 15.29 43.22 -16.66
CA ALA A 433 14.50 42.74 -15.53
C ALA A 433 14.60 41.21 -15.38
N TRP A 434 14.73 40.52 -16.51
CA TRP A 434 14.95 39.08 -16.54
C TRP A 434 16.30 38.67 -15.94
N ALA A 435 17.40 39.24 -16.42
CA ALA A 435 18.75 38.84 -16.01
C ALA A 435 19.07 39.21 -14.56
N HIS A 436 18.56 40.35 -14.08
CA HIS A 436 18.94 40.90 -12.78
C HIS A 436 17.92 40.66 -11.67
N VAL A 437 16.67 40.28 -11.98
CA VAL A 437 15.62 40.09 -10.97
C VAL A 437 14.99 38.71 -11.06
N ALA A 438 14.43 38.33 -12.21
CA ALA A 438 13.65 37.09 -12.32
C ALA A 438 14.50 35.82 -12.13
N VAL A 439 15.72 35.77 -12.70
CA VAL A 439 16.61 34.61 -12.54
C VAL A 439 17.10 34.45 -11.09
N PRO A 440 17.70 35.47 -10.43
CA PRO A 440 18.13 35.32 -9.04
C PRO A 440 16.98 34.98 -8.09
N VAL A 441 15.82 35.64 -8.23
CA VAL A 441 14.64 35.33 -7.41
C VAL A 441 14.16 33.92 -7.67
N GLY A 442 14.09 33.48 -8.93
CA GLY A 442 13.70 32.12 -9.29
C GLY A 442 14.63 31.06 -8.71
N VAL A 443 15.94 31.30 -8.70
CA VAL A 443 16.93 30.39 -8.09
C VAL A 443 16.77 30.31 -6.58
N ILE A 444 16.57 31.46 -5.91
CA ILE A 444 16.34 31.51 -4.46
C ILE A 444 15.04 30.78 -4.11
N LEU A 445 13.95 31.02 -4.86
CA LEU A 445 12.68 30.34 -4.66
C LEU A 445 12.80 28.84 -4.89
N LEU A 446 13.49 28.40 -5.95
CA LEU A 446 13.75 26.98 -6.21
C LEU A 446 14.55 26.34 -5.07
N ALA A 447 15.62 26.99 -4.60
CA ALA A 447 16.40 26.48 -3.46
C ALA A 447 15.56 26.38 -2.18
N GLY A 448 14.70 27.38 -1.93
CA GLY A 448 13.77 27.38 -0.80
C GLY A 448 12.74 26.25 -0.88
N VAL A 449 12.13 26.03 -2.05
CA VAL A 449 11.17 24.94 -2.28
C VAL A 449 11.84 23.58 -2.16
N LEU A 450 12.99 23.37 -2.81
CA LEU A 450 13.77 22.12 -2.73
C LEU A 450 14.09 21.78 -1.27
N TYR A 451 14.50 22.78 -0.50
CA TYR A 451 14.77 22.60 0.91
C TYR A 451 13.49 22.26 1.69
N ALA A 452 12.47 23.12 1.62
CA ALA A 452 11.28 23.01 2.46
C ALA A 452 10.46 21.74 2.18
N VAL A 453 10.37 21.30 0.92
CA VAL A 453 9.54 20.15 0.52
C VAL A 453 10.27 18.82 0.69
N ASN A 454 11.60 18.79 0.49
CA ASN A 454 12.32 17.52 0.35
C ASN A 454 13.35 17.26 1.45
N VAL A 455 14.15 18.27 1.85
CA VAL A 455 15.36 18.02 2.66
C VAL A 455 15.07 17.49 4.07
N PRO A 456 14.13 18.06 4.86
CA PRO A 456 13.80 17.51 6.18
C PRO A 456 13.30 16.07 6.10
N GLY A 457 12.43 15.76 5.13
CA GLY A 457 11.89 14.42 4.92
C GLY A 457 12.98 13.41 4.51
N ILE A 458 13.87 13.78 3.58
CA ILE A 458 15.01 12.93 3.18
C ILE A 458 15.90 12.60 4.38
N ARG A 459 16.29 13.62 5.16
CA ARG A 459 17.16 13.44 6.33
C ARG A 459 16.49 12.59 7.41
N THR A 460 15.17 12.73 7.57
CA THR A 460 14.38 11.92 8.52
C THR A 460 14.32 10.47 8.06
N ALA A 461 14.02 10.22 6.78
CA ALA A 461 13.97 8.86 6.23
C ALA A 461 15.31 8.12 6.33
N GLN A 462 16.43 8.83 6.14
CA GLN A 462 17.78 8.29 6.34
C GLN A 462 18.06 8.05 7.83
N GLY A 463 17.75 9.03 8.67
CA GLY A 463 17.95 8.93 10.11
C GLY A 463 17.18 7.80 10.79
N ILE A 464 15.99 7.42 10.30
CA ILE A 464 15.29 6.22 10.78
C ILE A 464 16.14 4.97 10.52
N ILE A 465 16.74 4.83 9.33
CA ILE A 465 17.61 3.69 9.00
C ILE A 465 18.88 3.70 9.86
N ASP A 466 19.49 4.87 10.07
CA ASP A 466 20.64 5.02 10.95
C ASP A 466 20.31 4.54 12.38
N ALA A 467 19.15 4.95 12.92
CA ALA A 467 18.68 4.50 14.23
C ALA A 467 18.42 2.98 14.27
N LEU A 468 17.69 2.43 13.28
CA LEU A 468 17.34 1.01 13.24
C LEU A 468 18.56 0.08 13.08
N THR A 469 19.60 0.54 12.40
CA THR A 469 20.84 -0.22 12.19
C THR A 469 21.86 -0.07 13.32
N THR A 470 21.72 0.95 14.16
CA THR A 470 22.57 1.16 15.35
C THR A 470 22.31 0.05 16.38
N THR A 471 23.33 -0.71 16.77
CA THR A 471 23.18 -1.88 17.65
C THR A 471 23.16 -1.54 19.14
N ASP A 472 23.91 -0.53 19.57
CA ASP A 472 23.92 -0.07 20.95
C ASP A 472 22.63 0.69 21.28
N GLY A 473 21.95 0.29 22.36
CA GLY A 473 20.64 0.85 22.73
C GLY A 473 20.71 2.33 23.11
N THR A 474 21.80 2.77 23.75
CA THR A 474 21.96 4.18 24.15
C THR A 474 22.20 5.06 22.93
N ALA A 475 23.10 4.64 22.04
CA ALA A 475 23.37 5.33 20.78
C ALA A 475 22.12 5.36 19.88
N ARG A 476 21.38 4.25 19.81
CA ARG A 476 20.11 4.17 19.06
C ARG A 476 19.09 5.20 19.58
N MET A 477 18.98 5.36 20.90
CA MET A 477 18.12 6.36 21.51
C MET A 477 18.51 7.79 21.11
N VAL A 478 19.81 8.11 21.14
CA VAL A 478 20.36 9.41 20.72
C VAL A 478 20.04 9.68 19.24
N GLU A 479 20.16 8.67 18.38
CA GLU A 479 19.80 8.81 16.97
C GLU A 479 18.30 9.12 16.79
N PHE A 480 17.40 8.43 17.49
CA PHE A 480 15.98 8.76 17.43
C PHE A 480 15.69 10.20 17.87
N GLU A 481 16.26 10.64 18.99
CA GLU A 481 16.08 12.02 19.46
C GLU A 481 16.65 13.05 18.47
N ARG A 482 17.83 12.80 17.90
CA ARG A 482 18.42 13.65 16.87
C ARG A 482 17.49 13.76 15.66
N VAL A 483 16.93 12.64 15.20
CA VAL A 483 16.05 12.61 14.02
C VAL A 483 14.76 13.40 14.26
N LEU A 484 14.18 13.33 15.47
CA LEU A 484 13.00 14.11 15.84
C LEU A 484 13.27 15.64 15.82
N THR A 485 14.51 16.09 16.04
CA THR A 485 14.86 17.52 15.93
C THR A 485 14.78 18.08 14.50
N LEU A 486 14.70 17.21 13.48
CA LEU A 486 14.56 17.64 12.09
C LEU A 486 13.16 18.19 11.77
N ASP A 487 12.18 17.92 12.65
CA ASP A 487 10.80 18.40 12.57
C ASP A 487 10.18 18.23 11.17
N SER A 488 10.04 16.98 10.72
CA SER A 488 9.51 16.67 9.39
C SER A 488 8.19 15.91 9.46
N PHE A 489 7.50 15.82 8.32
CA PHE A 489 6.27 15.02 8.19
C PHE A 489 6.45 13.53 8.52
N GLY A 490 7.71 13.04 8.54
CA GLY A 490 8.07 11.67 8.89
C GLY A 490 8.16 11.38 10.39
N ASN A 491 7.85 12.36 11.25
CA ASN A 491 7.93 12.19 12.70
C ASN A 491 7.04 11.05 13.22
N GLN A 492 5.92 10.75 12.56
CA GLN A 492 5.08 9.62 12.95
C GLN A 492 5.86 8.31 12.89
N GLU A 493 6.51 8.02 11.76
CA GLU A 493 7.27 6.79 11.61
C GLU A 493 8.43 6.71 12.61
N VAL A 494 9.12 7.84 12.84
CA VAL A 494 10.18 7.93 13.85
C VAL A 494 9.66 7.55 15.24
N ARG A 495 8.54 8.13 15.65
CA ARG A 495 7.94 7.89 16.97
C ARG A 495 7.41 6.47 17.09
N GLU A 496 6.79 5.91 16.05
CA GLU A 496 6.32 4.52 16.06
C GLU A 496 7.50 3.54 16.23
N GLN A 497 8.61 3.74 15.51
CA GLN A 497 9.81 2.91 15.66
C GLN A 497 10.47 3.11 17.04
N LEU A 498 10.49 4.34 17.55
CA LEU A 498 11.00 4.66 18.89
C LEU A 498 10.18 3.96 19.98
N LEU A 499 8.85 3.96 19.88
CA LEU A 499 7.98 3.28 20.86
C LEU A 499 8.17 1.77 20.83
N GLN A 500 8.35 1.18 19.63
CA GLN A 500 8.68 -0.25 19.51
C GLN A 500 10.03 -0.58 20.14
N PHE A 501 11.03 0.29 19.95
CA PHE A 501 12.33 0.13 20.59
C PHE A 501 12.23 0.24 22.12
N ILE A 502 11.54 1.26 22.65
CA ILE A 502 11.36 1.45 24.09
C ILE A 502 10.59 0.30 24.72
N ALA A 503 9.57 -0.22 24.05
CA ALA A 503 8.80 -1.39 24.51
C ALA A 503 9.70 -2.62 24.78
N GLN A 504 10.77 -2.78 24.01
CA GLN A 504 11.74 -3.87 24.14
C GLN A 504 12.88 -3.54 25.12
N ALA A 505 13.35 -2.29 25.13
CA ALA A 505 14.51 -1.87 25.92
C ALA A 505 14.17 -1.58 27.38
N ALA A 506 13.00 -1.01 27.68
CA ALA A 506 12.63 -0.61 29.03
C ALA A 506 12.55 -1.78 30.05
N PRO A 507 12.04 -2.98 29.70
CA PRO A 507 12.03 -4.12 30.63
C PRO A 507 13.43 -4.65 30.99
N SER A 508 14.43 -4.39 30.14
CA SER A 508 15.82 -4.86 30.28
C SER A 508 16.82 -3.73 30.56
N ALA A 509 16.33 -2.56 30.98
CA ALA A 509 17.16 -1.40 31.28
C ALA A 509 18.17 -1.69 32.40
N ALA A 510 19.36 -1.09 32.30
CA ALA A 510 20.46 -1.32 33.25
C ALA A 510 20.17 -0.82 34.68
N SER A 511 19.26 0.15 34.83
CA SER A 511 18.81 0.66 36.13
C SER A 511 17.38 1.21 36.04
N GLU A 512 16.76 1.43 37.19
CA GLU A 512 15.41 2.00 37.25
C GLU A 512 15.39 3.47 36.77
N GLU A 513 16.49 4.21 36.97
CA GLU A 513 16.66 5.55 36.40
C GLU A 513 16.69 5.51 34.87
N ALA A 514 17.42 4.56 34.28
CA ALA A 514 17.46 4.39 32.81
C ALA A 514 16.08 4.00 32.26
N ARG A 515 15.38 3.10 32.96
CA ARG A 515 13.98 2.76 32.64
C ARG A 515 13.08 3.98 32.68
N THR A 516 13.19 4.79 33.73
CA THR A 516 12.40 6.02 33.91
C THR A 516 12.68 7.04 32.80
N GLN A 517 13.94 7.20 32.38
CA GLN A 517 14.31 8.09 31.28
C GLN A 517 13.70 7.64 29.94
N LEU A 518 13.76 6.34 29.63
CA LEU A 518 13.12 5.79 28.42
C LEU A 518 11.62 6.07 28.40
N LEU A 519 10.94 5.83 29.53
CA LEU A 519 9.50 6.06 29.65
C LEU A 519 9.13 7.55 29.59
N ALA A 520 9.98 8.44 30.12
CA ALA A 520 9.79 9.88 30.01
C ALA A 520 9.89 10.37 28.56
N VAL A 521 10.82 9.81 27.77
CA VAL A 521 10.89 10.11 26.34
C VAL A 521 9.68 9.56 25.59
N ALA A 522 9.24 8.33 25.89
CA ALA A 522 8.03 7.78 25.30
C ALA A 522 6.81 8.68 25.55
N GLU A 523 6.58 9.08 26.80
CA GLU A 523 5.48 9.97 27.19
C GLU A 523 5.55 11.33 26.46
N ARG A 524 6.74 11.93 26.38
CA ARG A 524 6.96 13.19 25.65
C ARG A 524 6.56 13.06 24.18
N GLU A 525 7.03 12.01 23.52
CA GLU A 525 6.81 11.82 22.08
C GLU A 525 5.39 11.34 21.75
N ILE A 526 4.76 10.55 22.61
CA ILE A 526 3.34 10.19 22.50
C ILE A 526 2.49 11.47 22.52
N ASN A 527 2.72 12.35 23.49
CA ASN A 527 2.00 13.62 23.60
C ASN A 527 2.26 14.54 22.40
N ALA A 528 3.50 14.60 21.90
CA ALA A 528 3.83 15.34 20.68
C ALA A 528 3.08 14.79 19.46
N GLN A 529 2.98 13.46 19.33
CA GLN A 529 2.24 12.83 18.22
C GLN A 529 0.73 13.07 18.30
N ILE A 530 0.16 13.02 19.52
CA ILE A 530 -1.26 13.34 19.75
C ILE A 530 -1.55 14.80 19.38
N ALA A 531 -0.65 15.73 19.71
CA ALA A 531 -0.79 17.13 19.35
C ALA A 531 -0.72 17.36 17.83
N GLU A 532 0.14 16.62 17.12
CA GLU A 532 0.30 16.73 15.67
C GLU A 532 -0.88 16.11 14.89
N LYS A 533 -1.46 15.02 15.41
CA LYS A 533 -2.54 14.25 14.75
C LYS A 533 -3.67 13.96 15.74
N PRO A 534 -4.44 15.00 16.13
CA PRO A 534 -5.51 14.82 17.11
C PRO A 534 -6.59 13.88 16.57
N GLY A 535 -7.06 12.98 17.43
CA GLY A 535 -8.11 12.03 17.09
C GLY A 535 -7.66 10.80 16.29
N ASP A 536 -6.35 10.60 16.09
CA ASP A 536 -5.85 9.34 15.52
C ASP A 536 -5.84 8.24 16.59
N ALA A 537 -6.76 7.27 16.50
CA ALA A 537 -6.83 6.17 17.47
C ALA A 537 -5.54 5.33 17.52
N ARG A 538 -4.75 5.32 16.44
CA ARG A 538 -3.53 4.50 16.32
C ARG A 538 -2.50 4.85 17.38
N ILE A 539 -2.26 6.14 17.64
CA ILE A 539 -1.23 6.54 18.62
C ILE A 539 -1.60 6.09 20.05
N TYR A 540 -2.88 6.20 20.42
CA TYR A 540 -3.37 5.75 21.72
C TYR A 540 -3.25 4.23 21.88
N ILE A 541 -3.55 3.45 20.83
CA ILE A 541 -3.42 1.99 20.85
C ILE A 541 -1.95 1.57 20.96
N LEU A 542 -1.05 2.22 20.21
CA LEU A 542 0.38 1.96 20.28
C LEU A 542 0.98 2.34 21.64
N ALA A 543 0.60 3.49 22.18
CA ALA A 543 0.98 3.93 23.52
C ALA A 543 0.52 2.94 24.59
N GLY A 544 -0.76 2.55 24.56
CA GLY A 544 -1.31 1.55 25.48
C GLY A 544 -0.59 0.21 25.39
N GLY A 545 -0.30 -0.24 24.17
CA GLY A 545 0.44 -1.48 23.92
C GLY A 545 1.86 -1.45 24.50
N MET A 546 2.57 -0.34 24.31
CA MET A 546 3.91 -0.13 24.87
C MET A 546 3.86 -0.13 26.41
N TYR A 547 2.96 0.64 27.03
CA TYR A 547 2.85 0.66 28.49
C TYR A 547 2.47 -0.71 29.08
N ARG A 548 1.61 -1.47 28.38
CA ARG A 548 1.29 -2.83 28.81
C ARG A 548 2.50 -3.75 28.70
N SER A 549 3.27 -3.69 27.61
CA SER A 549 4.44 -4.57 27.42
C SER A 549 5.55 -4.31 28.44
N VAL A 550 5.65 -3.09 28.97
CA VAL A 550 6.64 -2.73 30.01
C VAL A 550 6.12 -2.93 31.45
N GLY A 551 4.95 -3.56 31.61
CA GLY A 551 4.37 -3.90 32.91
C GLY A 551 3.70 -2.72 33.64
N LEU A 552 3.21 -1.71 32.91
CA LEU A 552 2.52 -0.54 33.44
C LEU A 552 1.05 -0.48 32.98
N PRO A 553 0.19 -1.44 33.42
CA PRO A 553 -1.18 -1.56 32.92
C PRO A 553 -2.08 -0.37 33.28
N ALA A 554 -1.79 0.36 34.37
CA ALA A 554 -2.56 1.55 34.73
C ALA A 554 -2.37 2.69 33.73
N ALA A 555 -1.14 2.91 33.26
CA ALA A 555 -0.84 3.88 32.19
C ALA A 555 -1.44 3.40 30.86
N ALA A 556 -1.30 2.10 30.55
CA ALA A 556 -1.91 1.51 29.35
C ALA A 556 -3.42 1.75 29.29
N LEU A 557 -4.11 1.57 30.42
CA LEU A 557 -5.55 1.77 30.53
C LEU A 557 -5.98 3.20 30.20
N GLN A 558 -5.19 4.21 30.58
CA GLN A 558 -5.49 5.61 30.26
C GLN A 558 -5.53 5.81 28.74
N TYR A 559 -4.48 5.38 28.04
CA TYR A 559 -4.41 5.49 26.58
C TYR A 559 -5.48 4.66 25.87
N TYR A 560 -5.70 3.41 26.29
CA TYR A 560 -6.76 2.59 25.69
C TYR A 560 -8.16 3.14 25.93
N THR A 561 -8.40 3.83 27.04
CA THR A 561 -9.69 4.49 27.30
C THR A 561 -9.91 5.66 26.33
N GLU A 562 -8.87 6.43 26.01
CA GLU A 562 -8.98 7.46 24.97
C GLU A 562 -9.14 6.84 23.57
N ALA A 563 -8.42 5.76 23.26
CA ALA A 563 -8.62 5.02 22.01
C ALA A 563 -10.07 4.53 21.86
N LEU A 564 -10.70 4.07 22.94
CA LEU A 564 -12.07 3.54 22.91
C LEU A 564 -13.09 4.60 22.52
N LYS A 565 -12.85 5.87 22.84
CA LYS A 565 -13.70 6.99 22.40
C LYS A 565 -13.65 7.20 20.89
N LEU A 566 -12.51 6.89 20.28
CA LEU A 566 -12.25 7.10 18.84
C LEU A 566 -12.59 5.87 18.00
N THR A 567 -12.51 4.67 18.58
CA THR A 567 -12.78 3.40 17.89
C THR A 567 -13.51 2.39 18.80
N PRO A 568 -14.76 2.71 19.20
CA PRO A 568 -15.48 1.97 20.24
C PRO A 568 -15.74 0.50 19.88
N GLU A 569 -15.82 0.18 18.59
CA GLU A 569 -16.13 -1.16 18.10
C GLU A 569 -14.90 -1.98 17.71
N LYS A 570 -13.68 -1.47 17.92
CA LYS A 570 -12.46 -2.19 17.54
C LYS A 570 -12.20 -3.39 18.43
N THR A 571 -12.35 -4.58 17.85
CA THR A 571 -12.21 -5.86 18.55
C THR A 571 -10.83 -6.02 19.19
N SER A 572 -9.74 -5.67 18.49
CA SER A 572 -8.38 -5.73 19.04
C SER A 572 -8.17 -4.81 20.24
N LEU A 573 -8.76 -3.60 20.23
CA LEU A 573 -8.73 -2.68 21.37
C LEU A 573 -9.54 -3.23 22.56
N LYS A 574 -10.70 -3.85 22.32
CA LYS A 574 -11.48 -4.49 23.40
C LYS A 574 -10.71 -5.65 24.04
N HIS A 575 -9.97 -6.42 23.24
CA HIS A 575 -9.03 -7.43 23.79
C HIS A 575 -7.96 -6.79 24.66
N ASP A 576 -7.33 -5.73 24.16
CA ASP A 576 -6.29 -5.01 24.89
C ASP A 576 -6.81 -4.44 26.22
N LEU A 577 -8.00 -3.86 26.23
CA LEU A 577 -8.69 -3.40 27.44
C LEU A 577 -9.00 -4.56 28.39
N GLY A 578 -9.56 -5.65 27.88
CA GLY A 578 -9.93 -6.82 28.67
C GLY A 578 -8.74 -7.40 29.43
N LEU A 579 -7.63 -7.64 28.72
CA LEU A 579 -6.39 -8.13 29.31
C LEU A 579 -5.73 -7.11 30.26
N THR A 580 -5.88 -5.82 29.98
CA THR A 580 -5.36 -4.75 30.86
C THR A 580 -6.13 -4.69 32.18
N TYR A 581 -7.47 -4.78 32.15
CA TYR A 581 -8.29 -4.83 33.37
C TYR A 581 -8.00 -6.09 34.20
N ILE A 582 -7.82 -7.24 33.57
CA ILE A 582 -7.40 -8.48 34.25
C ILE A 582 -6.04 -8.27 34.94
N SER A 583 -5.08 -7.64 34.26
CA SER A 583 -3.75 -7.35 34.84
C SER A 583 -3.82 -6.37 36.02
N LEU A 584 -4.87 -5.55 36.11
CA LEU A 584 -5.16 -4.65 37.22
C LEU A 584 -6.00 -5.31 38.34
N GLY A 585 -6.42 -6.56 38.16
CA GLY A 585 -7.24 -7.31 39.10
C GLY A 585 -8.76 -7.10 38.97
N ASP A 586 -9.22 -6.24 38.04
CA ASP A 586 -10.65 -6.07 37.75
C ASP A 586 -11.10 -7.09 36.68
N THR A 587 -11.09 -8.36 37.09
CA THR A 587 -11.29 -9.48 36.18
C THR A 587 -12.70 -9.55 35.59
N GLU A 588 -13.72 -9.13 36.34
CA GLU A 588 -15.10 -9.10 35.85
C GLU A 588 -15.26 -8.10 34.71
N LYS A 589 -14.72 -6.89 34.87
CA LYS A 589 -14.75 -5.89 33.81
C LYS A 589 -13.90 -6.32 32.61
N GLY A 590 -12.74 -6.93 32.87
CA GLY A 590 -11.90 -7.49 31.84
C GLY A 590 -12.63 -8.53 30.99
N LEU A 591 -13.29 -9.49 31.64
CA LEU A 591 -14.13 -10.48 30.97
C LEU A 591 -15.24 -9.86 30.13
N ALA A 592 -15.93 -8.83 30.63
CA ALA A 592 -17.01 -8.18 29.90
C ALA A 592 -16.54 -7.60 28.55
N TYR A 593 -15.35 -6.99 28.49
CA TYR A 593 -14.78 -6.51 27.23
C TYR A 593 -14.41 -7.65 26.27
N LEU A 594 -13.89 -8.76 26.79
CA LEU A 594 -13.53 -9.92 25.98
C LEU A 594 -14.78 -10.64 25.44
N GLN A 595 -15.83 -10.72 26.26
CA GLN A 595 -17.14 -11.21 25.87
C GLN A 595 -17.72 -10.33 24.75
N ASP A 596 -17.77 -9.02 24.95
CA ASP A 596 -18.28 -8.08 23.94
C ASP A 596 -17.46 -8.19 22.63
N ALA A 597 -16.13 -8.31 22.70
CA ALA A 597 -15.30 -8.52 21.52
C ALA A 597 -15.66 -9.81 20.74
N TYR A 598 -15.95 -10.90 21.45
CA TYR A 598 -16.37 -12.18 20.86
C TYR A 598 -17.80 -12.12 20.30
N GLU A 599 -18.75 -11.54 21.04
CA GLU A 599 -20.17 -11.49 20.64
C GLU A 599 -20.42 -10.63 19.41
N LYS A 600 -19.53 -9.67 19.11
CA LYS A 600 -19.63 -8.84 17.90
C LYS A 600 -19.44 -9.63 16.61
N ASP A 601 -18.65 -10.71 16.64
CA ASP A 601 -18.52 -11.65 15.55
C ASP A 601 -18.05 -13.02 16.07
N THR A 602 -19.02 -13.90 16.36
CA THR A 602 -18.77 -15.21 16.95
C THR A 602 -18.07 -16.19 16.01
N SER A 603 -17.92 -15.84 14.72
CA SER A 603 -17.13 -16.64 13.76
C SER A 603 -15.62 -16.48 13.96
N LYS A 604 -15.19 -15.47 14.73
CA LYS A 604 -13.78 -15.16 14.94
C LYS A 604 -13.20 -16.00 16.08
N MET A 605 -12.66 -17.16 15.72
CA MET A 605 -12.11 -18.10 16.69
C MET A 605 -11.02 -17.51 17.59
N ARG A 606 -10.17 -16.62 17.05
CA ARG A 606 -9.16 -15.90 17.85
C ARG A 606 -9.78 -15.06 18.98
N ALA A 607 -10.91 -14.39 18.72
CA ALA A 607 -11.62 -13.63 19.75
C ALA A 607 -12.20 -14.56 20.83
N ARG A 608 -12.78 -15.69 20.41
CA ARG A 608 -13.25 -16.76 21.30
C ARG A 608 -12.12 -17.28 22.20
N MET A 609 -10.93 -17.51 21.65
CA MET A 609 -9.77 -17.99 22.42
C MET A 609 -9.23 -16.94 23.40
N ILE A 610 -9.24 -15.65 23.04
CA ILE A 610 -8.86 -14.58 23.98
C ILE A 610 -9.92 -14.46 25.09
N TYR A 611 -11.20 -14.66 24.80
CA TYR A 611 -12.23 -14.72 25.83
C TYR A 611 -12.04 -15.92 26.77
N ALA A 612 -11.69 -17.09 26.23
CA ALA A 612 -11.33 -18.27 27.03
C ALA A 612 -10.10 -18.02 27.93
N LEU A 613 -9.10 -17.28 27.44
CA LEU A 613 -7.97 -16.82 28.25
C LEU A 613 -8.44 -15.95 29.42
N GLY A 614 -9.36 -15.01 29.16
CA GLY A 614 -10.01 -14.24 30.21
C GLY A 614 -10.69 -15.10 31.27
N ALA A 615 -11.43 -16.14 30.83
CA ALA A 615 -12.13 -17.06 31.73
C ALA A 615 -11.16 -17.82 32.65
N ILE A 616 -9.99 -18.23 32.13
CA ILE A 616 -8.92 -18.87 32.92
C ILE A 616 -8.38 -17.91 33.99
N HIS A 617 -8.09 -16.66 33.64
CA HIS A 617 -7.64 -15.66 34.60
C HIS A 617 -8.70 -15.30 35.64
N ALA A 618 -9.98 -15.44 35.29
CA ALA A 618 -11.11 -15.25 36.18
C ALA A 618 -11.43 -16.44 37.08
N GLY A 619 -10.78 -17.59 36.88
CA GLY A 619 -11.15 -18.84 37.55
C GLY A 619 -12.52 -19.40 37.11
N LYS A 620 -13.12 -18.89 36.04
CA LYS A 620 -14.43 -19.34 35.51
C LYS A 620 -14.23 -20.52 34.55
N MET A 621 -13.82 -21.66 35.10
CA MET A 621 -13.44 -22.82 34.28
C MET A 621 -14.60 -23.46 33.52
N GLU A 622 -15.83 -23.37 34.03
CA GLU A 622 -17.03 -23.82 33.29
C GLU A 622 -17.25 -23.02 32.00
N LEU A 623 -17.03 -21.70 32.07
CA LEU A 623 -17.09 -20.83 30.90
C LEU A 623 -15.94 -21.13 29.93
N TYR A 624 -14.73 -21.40 30.43
CA TYR A 624 -13.64 -21.87 29.59
C TYR A 624 -14.04 -23.15 28.83
N ASP A 625 -14.61 -24.14 29.52
CA ASP A 625 -15.03 -25.40 28.92
C ASP A 625 -16.12 -25.18 27.84
N GLU A 626 -17.07 -24.28 28.08
CA GLU A 626 -18.07 -23.86 27.08
C GLU A 626 -17.42 -23.20 25.85
N LEU A 627 -16.44 -22.32 26.07
CA LEU A 627 -15.76 -21.59 25.01
C LEU A 627 -14.81 -22.46 24.18
N VAL A 628 -14.40 -23.63 24.66
CA VAL A 628 -13.63 -24.59 23.87
C VAL A 628 -14.45 -25.81 23.45
N ALA A 629 -15.76 -25.83 23.74
CA ALA A 629 -16.64 -26.91 23.36
C ALA A 629 -16.87 -26.96 21.84
N GLY A 630 -16.83 -28.18 21.30
CA GLY A 630 -16.98 -28.51 19.89
C GLY A 630 -15.64 -28.65 19.16
N ASP A 631 -15.60 -29.52 18.15
CA ASP A 631 -14.35 -29.92 17.47
C ASP A 631 -13.55 -28.72 16.93
N GLU A 632 -14.22 -27.75 16.30
CA GLU A 632 -13.56 -26.57 15.72
C GLU A 632 -12.93 -25.67 16.80
N ALA A 633 -13.63 -25.47 17.92
CA ALA A 633 -13.14 -24.62 19.01
C ALA A 633 -12.02 -25.30 19.80
N LEU A 634 -12.13 -26.61 20.00
CA LEU A 634 -11.10 -27.41 20.64
C LEU A 634 -9.82 -27.44 19.80
N ALA A 635 -9.94 -27.63 18.49
CA ALA A 635 -8.79 -27.59 17.58
C ALA A 635 -8.11 -26.21 17.58
N ALA A 636 -8.89 -25.13 17.63
CA ALA A 636 -8.35 -23.78 17.75
C ALA A 636 -7.69 -23.53 19.12
N ALA A 637 -8.26 -24.03 20.21
CA ALA A 637 -7.66 -23.95 21.54
C ALA A 637 -6.33 -24.71 21.60
N ALA A 638 -6.27 -25.89 20.99
CA ALA A 638 -5.07 -26.73 20.91
C ALA A 638 -3.92 -26.10 20.11
N THR A 639 -4.23 -25.20 19.19
CA THR A 639 -3.23 -24.44 18.41
C THR A 639 -2.94 -23.05 18.99
N THR A 640 -3.48 -22.73 20.17
CA THR A 640 -3.33 -21.41 20.82
C THR A 640 -2.41 -21.49 22.04
N ASP A 641 -1.14 -21.10 21.87
CA ASP A 641 -0.09 -21.28 22.89
C ASP A 641 -0.36 -20.56 24.22
N PHE A 642 -0.97 -19.38 24.21
CA PHE A 642 -1.19 -18.61 25.44
C PHE A 642 -2.16 -19.30 26.42
N LEU A 643 -3.04 -20.19 25.93
CA LEU A 643 -3.97 -20.95 26.80
C LEU A 643 -3.23 -21.98 27.63
N TYR A 644 -2.20 -22.63 27.06
CA TYR A 644 -1.37 -23.59 27.78
C TYR A 644 -0.68 -22.93 28.98
N GLN A 645 -0.06 -21.76 28.75
CA GLN A 645 0.62 -21.02 29.81
C GLN A 645 -0.34 -20.60 30.93
N ALA A 646 -1.52 -20.09 30.57
CA ALA A 646 -2.52 -19.66 31.55
C ALA A 646 -3.09 -20.83 32.38
N LEU A 647 -3.48 -21.94 31.73
CA LEU A 647 -3.99 -23.13 32.42
C LEU A 647 -2.93 -23.77 33.31
N TYR A 648 -1.69 -23.88 32.81
CA TYR A 648 -0.58 -24.42 33.57
C TYR A 648 -0.30 -23.57 34.81
N GLY A 649 -0.32 -22.23 34.68
CA GLY A 649 -0.17 -21.30 35.80
C GLY A 649 -1.24 -21.49 36.88
N GLN A 650 -2.48 -21.82 36.48
CA GLN A 650 -3.58 -22.16 37.39
C GLN A 650 -3.57 -23.62 37.87
N LYS A 651 -2.56 -24.41 37.49
CA LYS A 651 -2.43 -25.85 37.80
C LYS A 651 -3.58 -26.72 37.25
N GLU A 652 -4.24 -26.26 36.19
CA GLU A 652 -5.31 -26.96 35.49
C GLU A 652 -4.78 -28.06 34.55
N PHE A 653 -3.91 -28.94 35.08
CA PHE A 653 -3.14 -29.89 34.29
C PHE A 653 -3.99 -30.87 33.47
N ALA A 654 -5.20 -31.19 33.92
CA ALA A 654 -6.12 -32.03 33.17
C ALA A 654 -6.56 -31.38 31.85
N ARG A 655 -6.86 -30.07 31.87
CA ARG A 655 -7.21 -29.30 30.67
C ARG A 655 -6.00 -29.10 29.76
N VAL A 656 -4.82 -28.85 30.35
CA VAL A 656 -3.55 -28.80 29.59
C VAL A 656 -3.28 -30.14 28.88
N GLN A 657 -3.47 -31.27 29.57
CA GLN A 657 -3.37 -32.62 29.00
C GLN A 657 -4.37 -32.81 27.85
N ALA A 658 -5.63 -32.37 28.00
CA ALA A 658 -6.63 -32.46 26.93
C ALA A 658 -6.22 -31.68 25.68
N LEU A 659 -5.73 -30.43 25.84
CA LEU A 659 -5.25 -29.63 24.71
C LEU A 659 -4.03 -30.26 24.03
N TYR A 660 -3.09 -30.84 24.77
CA TYR A 660 -1.94 -31.52 24.15
C TYR A 660 -2.34 -32.77 23.37
N ARG A 661 -3.32 -33.54 23.86
CA ARG A 661 -3.86 -34.70 23.12
C ARG A 661 -4.44 -34.27 21.78
N GLU A 662 -5.24 -33.20 21.78
CA GLU A 662 -5.79 -32.64 20.54
C GLU A 662 -4.68 -32.11 19.61
N ARG A 663 -3.72 -31.34 20.14
CA ARG A 663 -2.62 -30.80 19.34
C ARG A 663 -1.78 -31.90 18.70
N ILE A 664 -1.54 -33.01 19.39
CA ILE A 664 -0.82 -34.17 18.84
C ILE A 664 -1.68 -34.88 17.77
N ALA A 665 -3.00 -34.91 17.92
CA ALA A 665 -3.88 -35.45 16.88
C ALA A 665 -3.84 -34.61 15.59
N LEU A 666 -3.77 -33.28 15.73
CA LEU A 666 -3.64 -32.34 14.61
C LEU A 666 -2.22 -32.31 14.02
N GLU A 667 -1.20 -32.43 14.86
CA GLU A 667 0.23 -32.37 14.51
C GLU A 667 1.00 -33.58 15.05
N PRO A 668 0.82 -34.80 14.49
CA PRO A 668 1.42 -36.03 15.04
C PRO A 668 2.95 -36.04 15.10
N THR A 669 3.59 -35.20 14.28
CA THR A 669 5.04 -35.05 14.13
C THR A 669 5.63 -33.89 14.94
N SER A 670 4.83 -33.20 15.76
CA SER A 670 5.30 -32.06 16.56
C SER A 670 6.10 -32.52 17.78
N TYR A 671 7.43 -32.33 17.73
CA TYR A 671 8.35 -32.72 18.79
C TYR A 671 8.03 -31.96 20.09
N ASP A 672 7.86 -30.65 19.98
CA ASP A 672 7.60 -29.79 21.13
C ASP A 672 6.25 -30.11 21.79
N ALA A 673 5.22 -30.46 21.01
CA ALA A 673 3.93 -30.85 21.56
C ALA A 673 4.04 -32.13 22.41
N ARG A 674 4.73 -33.16 21.93
CA ARG A 674 4.92 -34.42 22.69
C ARG A 674 5.84 -34.24 23.90
N LYS A 675 6.92 -33.47 23.76
CA LYS A 675 7.82 -33.14 24.87
C LYS A 675 7.08 -32.42 25.99
N ASN A 676 6.38 -31.33 25.66
CA ASN A 676 5.64 -30.57 26.64
C ASN A 676 4.47 -31.38 27.24
N TYR A 677 3.84 -32.26 26.46
CA TYR A 677 2.83 -33.17 26.99
C TYR A 677 3.40 -34.15 28.03
N ALA A 678 4.58 -34.73 27.77
CA ALA A 678 5.25 -35.59 28.74
C ALA A 678 5.61 -34.84 30.04
N ILE A 679 6.05 -33.59 29.94
CA ILE A 679 6.30 -32.72 31.10
C ILE A 679 5.02 -32.51 31.90
N VAL A 680 3.88 -32.25 31.25
CA VAL A 680 2.59 -32.09 31.93
C VAL A 680 2.15 -33.40 32.59
N ALA A 681 2.27 -34.55 31.91
CA ALA A 681 1.95 -35.86 32.48
C ALA A 681 2.82 -36.17 33.71
N TYR A 682 4.10 -35.83 33.67
CA TYR A 682 5.01 -35.92 34.80
C TYR A 682 4.56 -35.06 35.98
N ASN A 683 4.23 -33.78 35.74
CA ASN A 683 3.73 -32.86 36.79
C ASN A 683 2.38 -33.30 37.39
N MET A 684 1.61 -34.13 36.68
CA MET A 684 0.40 -34.79 37.20
C MET A 684 0.70 -36.06 38.03
N GLY A 685 1.96 -36.42 38.22
CA GLY A 685 2.40 -37.65 38.87
C GLY A 685 2.27 -38.90 37.99
N LYS A 686 1.97 -38.75 36.69
CA LYS A 686 1.76 -39.87 35.75
C LYS A 686 3.06 -40.23 35.04
N ILE A 687 4.08 -40.62 35.81
CA ILE A 687 5.44 -40.92 35.31
C ILE A 687 5.44 -41.96 34.19
N VAL A 688 4.60 -43.01 34.31
CA VAL A 688 4.49 -44.05 33.27
C VAL A 688 3.94 -43.48 31.97
N GLU A 689 2.90 -42.63 32.03
CA GLU A 689 2.33 -41.98 30.84
C GLU A 689 3.37 -41.06 30.19
N ALA A 690 4.12 -40.29 30.99
CA ALA A 690 5.19 -39.43 30.50
C ALA A 690 6.28 -40.21 29.74
N ILE A 691 6.75 -41.33 30.29
CA ILE A 691 7.73 -42.20 29.62
C ILE A 691 7.14 -42.76 28.31
N THR A 692 5.91 -43.25 28.33
CA THR A 692 5.26 -43.79 27.12
C THR A 692 5.14 -42.74 26.02
N ILE A 693 4.76 -41.50 26.35
CA ILE A 693 4.68 -40.39 25.37
C ILE A 693 6.05 -40.15 24.70
N LEU A 694 7.12 -40.14 25.49
CA LEU A 694 8.49 -39.91 25.01
C LEU A 694 9.01 -41.10 24.19
N GLU A 695 8.70 -42.33 24.58
CA GLU A 695 9.06 -43.55 23.83
C GLU A 695 8.37 -43.59 22.47
N ILE A 696 7.07 -43.24 22.42
CA ILE A 696 6.32 -43.12 21.16
C ILE A 696 6.93 -42.02 20.29
N ALA A 697 7.26 -40.86 20.86
CA ALA A 697 7.92 -39.78 20.13
C ALA A 697 9.24 -40.24 19.49
N ARG A 698 10.06 -41.00 20.23
CA ARG A 698 11.32 -41.55 19.72
C ARG A 698 11.13 -42.60 18.63
N ALA A 699 10.06 -43.40 18.71
CA ALA A 699 9.80 -44.49 17.78
C ALA A 699 9.14 -44.03 16.47
N GLU A 700 8.24 -43.05 16.54
CA GLU A 700 7.37 -42.67 15.43
C GLU A 700 7.80 -41.39 14.71
N MET A 701 8.71 -40.59 15.28
CA MET A 701 9.07 -39.28 14.73
C MET A 701 10.46 -39.25 14.09
N SER A 702 10.61 -38.42 13.07
CA SER A 702 11.94 -38.07 12.54
C SER A 702 12.55 -36.99 13.42
N LEU A 703 13.43 -37.40 14.33
CA LEU A 703 14.11 -36.53 15.29
C LEU A 703 15.54 -36.23 14.84
N THR A 704 16.03 -35.04 15.16
CA THR A 704 17.47 -34.75 15.08
C THR A 704 18.24 -35.52 16.16
N ASP A 705 19.55 -35.66 15.99
CA ASP A 705 20.42 -36.30 17.00
C ASP A 705 20.29 -35.60 18.38
N ALA A 706 20.21 -34.27 18.37
CA ALA A 706 20.03 -33.47 19.58
C ALA A 706 18.68 -33.77 20.27
N GLN A 707 17.58 -33.80 19.53
CA GLN A 707 16.25 -34.11 20.06
C GLN A 707 16.16 -35.55 20.58
N SER A 708 16.81 -36.50 19.90
CA SER A 708 16.86 -37.90 20.31
C SER A 708 17.63 -38.06 21.63
N ALA A 709 18.76 -37.36 21.78
CA ALA A 709 19.55 -37.35 23.01
C ALA A 709 18.80 -36.69 24.17
N GLU A 710 18.08 -35.59 23.91
CA GLU A 710 17.23 -34.91 24.91
C GLU A 710 16.13 -35.85 25.43
N ILE A 711 15.38 -36.51 24.54
CA ILE A 711 14.35 -37.48 24.92
C ILE A 711 14.93 -38.63 25.74
N GLN A 712 16.07 -39.18 25.32
CA GLN A 712 16.72 -40.28 26.02
C GLN A 712 17.08 -39.89 27.45
N THR A 713 17.63 -38.68 27.63
CA THR A 713 17.97 -38.13 28.94
C THR A 713 16.73 -37.99 29.82
N MET A 714 15.64 -37.42 29.29
CA MET A 714 14.37 -37.28 30.01
C MET A 714 13.78 -38.64 30.43
N ILE A 715 13.81 -39.65 29.55
CA ILE A 715 13.32 -41.00 29.89
C ILE A 715 14.15 -41.60 31.03
N GLU A 716 15.47 -41.49 30.98
CA GLU A 716 16.36 -42.03 32.02
C GLU A 716 16.15 -41.34 33.38
N GLU A 717 15.93 -40.03 33.40
CA GLU A 717 15.59 -39.26 34.60
C GLU A 717 14.24 -39.72 35.19
N LEU A 718 13.20 -39.79 34.36
CA LEU A 718 11.87 -40.27 34.79
C LEU A 718 11.89 -41.72 35.29
N GLN A 719 12.72 -42.58 34.69
CA GLN A 719 12.89 -43.97 35.14
C GLN A 719 13.61 -44.08 36.49
N LYS A 720 14.47 -43.12 36.84
CA LYS A 720 15.11 -43.04 38.16
C LYS A 720 14.10 -42.64 39.23
N GLU A 721 13.21 -41.68 38.92
CA GLU A 721 12.17 -41.23 39.85
C GLU A 721 11.01 -42.23 40.01
N LYS A 722 10.83 -43.13 39.04
CA LYS A 722 9.87 -44.25 39.13
C LYS A 722 10.28 -45.31 40.16
N LYS A 723 11.57 -45.44 40.48
CA LYS A 723 12.12 -46.43 41.43
C LYS A 723 12.10 -45.90 42.85
#